data_AF-A0A7K4P388-F1
#
_entry.id   AF-A0A7K4P388-F1
#
_cell.length_a   1.000
_cell.length_b   1.000
_cell.length_c   1.000
_cell.angle_alpha   90.00
_cell.angle_beta   90.00
_cell.angle_gamma   90.00
#
_symmetry.space_group_name_H-M   'P 1'
#
loop_
_entity.id
_entity.type
_entity.pdbx_description
1 polymer ?
#
loop_
_entity_poly.entity_id
_entity_poly.type
_entity_poly.pdbx_seq_one_letter_code
_entity_poly.pdbx_strand_id
1 'polypeptide(L)'
;MHKLFSLFLLLAIISCIFGISPVFAGAPDAITDLDKSKLSSDTEIYLIWTAPANNGQTITGYWIESAVETSFTNFNAYTNVTATTGSPAVTYTVTGLSEGDFLKFRVSAINSHGTAIASNQFMTGTAHGAEDHSGDIQEFSGEQNFGANSKFASSQNFKGSGNHNFVSNNMEFGADSSFNENISFGNDANFNSGIQNFSGANEFGANTIFANGQTFAVAQTFNGTNTFGDAMHFGDNQNFGGNTNTSGNLRLNGLTTGTTYWYTIIALIDEDDNGVDGHTSINATNIGGAYNAGIIYADFSAVTFGSQRNDVTFTDSNNNGVIDCTANNTCELADLSSPVTFAAGTTISFEQDPFHTFGSNTVFAAGTTFVPGQTFSSTQNFADGAMNFKDGMQFFAGQDFNQLNVDHDFSGKAMKYGTGSDFATAETFGEAGNFASGVQLFHGANAFGKDSKFAASQSFAAIQTFNGSNTFGAGTAFDAVQNFADIKVGSGNLPLAGNGTGTANIYDILQSLDSAATTVSALGFGNSYSTGIVYVDFSAVTSGNSINDVQFTDANSNGIIDCVSDGACELADLSKPVAFANTATVLFDQSSTQTFGSNTAFTVGTSFAHEQVFTSTMDFTDGAMTFAPGMGFDAYQDFTKFDHNFAFDDMTYGLGSTFKTAQTFGMDANFTSGIMTFLGANTFGKDSIFAASQTFAATQNFTGANTFCDAMTFFVNQDFGSMFETSGDLRLNGITTSTTDWYTIIALIDEDDDGVDGHTAINATNSGIYDTGIVYADFSAVTFGSQINDVTFTDSNNNGVIDCTGTADDACELADLPSSVRFAAGTTISFVQDPVQDFGSNTVFGPGTTFAPGQIFSSTQNFADGAMNFKAGMHFFAGQDFNQLNVDHDFSGKAMKYGTGSDFATAETFGEAG
;
A
#
# COMPACT_ATOMS: atom_id res chain seq x y z
N MET A 1 -29.47 12.28 28.99
CA MET A 1 -30.92 12.07 28.73
C MET A 1 -31.62 11.62 30.00
N HIS A 2 -32.18 12.52 30.82
CA HIS A 2 -33.15 12.12 31.83
C HIS A 2 -34.09 13.27 32.19
N LYS A 3 -35.39 12.97 32.07
CA LYS A 3 -36.59 13.69 32.56
C LYS A 3 -37.45 14.41 31.52
N LEU A 4 -37.84 13.65 30.50
CA LEU A 4 -39.20 13.69 29.95
C LEU A 4 -39.97 12.54 30.61
N PHE A 5 -40.71 12.78 31.71
CA PHE A 5 -41.83 11.93 32.20
C PHE A 5 -42.33 12.49 33.55
N SER A 6 -43.40 13.28 33.53
CA SER A 6 -44.42 13.29 34.57
C SER A 6 -45.63 14.09 34.08
N LEU A 7 -46.32 13.55 33.09
CA LEU A 7 -47.66 13.97 32.68
C LEU A 7 -48.60 12.78 32.99
N PHE A 8 -49.72 13.08 33.66
CA PHE A 8 -50.84 12.20 34.07
C PHE A 8 -50.68 11.41 35.39
N LEU A 9 -51.31 11.89 36.47
CA LEU A 9 -52.64 11.41 36.92
C LEU A 9 -52.99 11.86 38.37
N LEU A 10 -53.71 12.97 38.52
CA LEU A 10 -54.75 13.27 39.53
C LEU A 10 -55.18 14.72 39.23
N LEU A 11 -56.39 15.06 38.79
CA LEU A 11 -57.72 14.76 39.29
C LEU A 11 -58.73 15.05 38.16
N ALA A 12 -59.79 14.27 38.07
CA ALA A 12 -61.02 14.69 37.43
C ALA A 12 -62.20 14.52 38.39
N ILE A 13 -62.97 15.61 38.54
CA ILE A 13 -64.38 15.73 38.94
C ILE A 13 -64.66 15.94 40.44
N ILE A 14 -64.97 17.19 40.81
CA ILE A 14 -66.35 17.61 41.17
C ILE A 14 -66.49 19.13 40.95
N SER A 15 -67.64 19.47 40.39
CA SER A 15 -68.10 20.77 39.89
C SER A 15 -68.62 21.70 40.99
N CYS A 16 -68.49 23.00 40.70
CA CYS A 16 -69.43 24.08 41.02
C CYS A 16 -69.14 25.03 42.21
N ILE A 17 -69.13 26.33 41.85
CA ILE A 17 -69.37 27.55 42.64
C ILE A 17 -68.20 28.04 43.51
N PHE A 18 -67.44 29.03 43.01
CA PHE A 18 -67.53 30.45 43.41
C PHE A 18 -66.47 31.29 42.69
N GLY A 19 -66.94 32.32 41.98
CA GLY A 19 -66.20 33.56 41.73
C GLY A 19 -65.15 33.53 40.61
N ILE A 20 -65.55 33.96 39.42
CA ILE A 20 -64.70 34.93 38.71
C ILE A 20 -64.55 36.13 39.65
N SER A 21 -63.52 36.11 40.50
CA SER A 21 -63.01 37.37 41.02
C SER A 21 -62.70 38.20 39.78
N PRO A 22 -63.20 39.44 39.65
CA PRO A 22 -62.63 40.33 38.67
C PRO A 22 -61.13 40.30 38.95
N VAL A 23 -60.32 39.90 37.98
CA VAL A 23 -58.89 40.21 38.06
C VAL A 23 -58.88 41.72 38.09
N PHE A 24 -58.78 42.28 39.30
CA PHE A 24 -58.68 43.70 39.50
C PHE A 24 -57.39 44.04 38.78
N ALA A 25 -57.50 44.82 37.70
CA ALA A 25 -56.33 45.25 36.98
C ALA A 25 -55.39 45.90 37.99
N GLY A 26 -54.17 45.37 38.06
CA GLY A 26 -53.19 45.69 39.08
C GLY A 26 -51.81 45.89 38.46
N ALA A 27 -50.86 46.38 39.26
CA ALA A 27 -49.47 46.39 38.83
C ALA A 27 -49.01 44.96 38.47
N PRO A 28 -48.00 44.80 37.59
CA PRO A 28 -47.50 43.47 37.24
C PRO A 28 -46.91 42.73 38.45
N ASP A 29 -46.74 41.42 38.32
CA ASP A 29 -45.99 40.63 39.31
C ASP A 29 -44.50 40.95 39.28
N ALA A 30 -43.78 40.50 40.31
CA ALA A 30 -42.32 40.63 40.37
C ALA A 30 -41.64 39.76 39.30
N ILE A 31 -40.56 40.27 38.71
CA ILE A 31 -39.62 39.45 37.94
C ILE A 31 -38.88 38.52 38.92
N THR A 32 -38.66 37.27 38.54
CA THR A 32 -38.00 36.28 39.43
C THR A 32 -36.67 35.75 38.89
N ASP A 33 -36.34 36.06 37.65
CA ASP A 33 -35.25 35.51 36.86
C ASP A 33 -34.41 36.60 36.18
N LEU A 34 -34.14 37.71 36.88
CA LEU A 34 -33.21 38.71 36.37
C LEU A 34 -31.80 38.12 36.28
N ASP A 35 -31.21 38.16 35.09
CA ASP A 35 -29.89 37.63 34.76
C ASP A 35 -29.21 38.48 33.65
N LYS A 36 -28.03 38.06 33.19
CA LYS A 36 -27.33 38.60 32.02
C LYS A 36 -27.71 37.87 30.73
N SER A 37 -27.80 38.61 29.62
CA SER A 37 -28.06 38.03 28.28
C SER A 37 -26.80 37.60 27.55
N LYS A 38 -25.66 38.25 27.84
CA LYS A 38 -24.34 37.96 27.29
C LYS A 38 -23.26 38.61 28.15
N LEU A 39 -21.99 38.33 27.85
CA LEU A 39 -20.85 38.93 28.55
C LEU A 39 -20.87 40.46 28.43
N SER A 40 -20.57 41.12 29.54
CA SER A 40 -20.40 42.57 29.64
C SER A 40 -19.17 43.03 28.86
N SER A 41 -19.24 44.22 28.25
CA SER A 41 -18.04 44.89 27.75
C SER A 41 -17.36 45.68 28.87
N ASP A 42 -16.28 46.39 28.54
CA ASP A 42 -15.62 47.36 29.42
C ASP A 42 -16.55 48.49 29.91
N THR A 43 -17.63 48.76 29.18
CA THR A 43 -18.47 49.96 29.35
C THR A 43 -19.97 49.67 29.35
N GLU A 44 -20.36 48.40 29.15
CA GLU A 44 -21.75 47.97 29.02
C GLU A 44 -22.05 46.65 29.75
N ILE A 45 -23.24 46.55 30.35
CA ILE A 45 -23.79 45.32 30.94
C ILE A 45 -25.13 45.00 30.27
N TYR A 46 -25.35 43.75 29.89
CA TYR A 46 -26.52 43.31 29.12
C TYR A 46 -27.47 42.46 29.97
N LEU A 47 -28.59 43.02 30.40
CA LEU A 47 -29.58 42.36 31.27
C LEU A 47 -30.69 41.66 30.47
N ILE A 48 -31.23 40.58 31.03
CA ILE A 48 -32.41 39.84 30.55
C ILE A 48 -33.27 39.33 31.69
N TRP A 49 -34.56 39.15 31.44
CA TRP A 49 -35.51 38.53 32.36
C TRP A 49 -36.68 37.90 31.61
N THR A 50 -37.59 37.22 32.31
CA THR A 50 -38.90 36.84 31.75
C THR A 50 -39.96 37.87 32.13
N ALA A 51 -40.85 38.19 31.18
CA ALA A 51 -41.97 39.08 31.45
C ALA A 51 -42.88 38.46 32.53
N PRO A 52 -43.19 39.17 33.64
CA PRO A 52 -44.05 38.67 34.69
C PRO A 52 -45.53 38.68 34.28
N ALA A 53 -46.40 38.09 35.10
CA ALA A 53 -47.84 38.19 34.89
C ALA A 53 -48.27 39.67 34.89
N ASN A 54 -49.01 40.06 33.86
CA ASN A 54 -49.35 41.45 33.59
C ASN A 54 -50.58 41.95 34.36
N ASN A 55 -51.24 41.04 35.10
CA ASN A 55 -52.43 41.27 35.91
C ASN A 55 -53.54 42.05 35.20
N GLY A 56 -53.77 41.75 33.93
CA GLY A 56 -54.90 42.27 33.14
C GLY A 56 -54.62 43.54 32.33
N GLN A 57 -53.38 44.06 32.33
CA GLN A 57 -52.96 45.20 31.48
C GLN A 57 -51.57 44.95 30.90
N THR A 58 -51.35 45.33 29.65
CA THR A 58 -50.05 45.14 28.98
C THR A 58 -48.93 45.87 29.70
N ILE A 59 -47.79 45.20 29.86
CA ILE A 59 -46.56 45.83 30.36
C ILE A 59 -46.13 46.92 29.38
N THR A 60 -45.91 48.12 29.88
CA THR A 60 -45.54 49.32 29.11
C THR A 60 -44.04 49.65 29.23
N GLY A 61 -43.33 49.04 30.16
CA GLY A 61 -41.90 49.22 30.35
C GLY A 61 -41.38 48.59 31.64
N TYR A 62 -40.10 48.81 31.93
CA TYR A 62 -39.43 48.34 33.13
C TYR A 62 -38.62 49.47 33.78
N TRP A 63 -38.61 49.51 35.11
CA TRP A 63 -37.77 50.41 35.92
C TRP A 63 -36.53 49.64 36.37
N ILE A 64 -35.34 50.17 36.05
CA ILE A 64 -34.06 49.53 36.32
C ILE A 64 -33.26 50.39 37.29
N GLU A 65 -32.80 49.77 38.37
CA GLU A 65 -31.98 50.39 39.41
C GLU A 65 -30.68 49.61 39.59
N SER A 66 -29.59 50.31 39.91
CA SER A 66 -28.30 49.69 40.23
C SER A 66 -27.63 50.33 41.45
N ALA A 67 -26.74 49.58 42.09
CA ALA A 67 -25.85 50.04 43.15
C ALA A 67 -24.41 49.60 42.83
N VAL A 68 -23.46 50.52 42.82
CA VAL A 68 -22.04 50.25 42.53
C VAL A 68 -21.32 49.79 43.80
N GLU A 69 -20.42 48.81 43.68
CA GLU A 69 -19.54 48.36 44.76
C GLU A 69 -18.48 49.43 45.08
N THR A 70 -18.17 49.61 46.36
CA THR A 70 -17.17 50.59 46.84
C THR A 70 -16.00 49.93 47.56
N SER A 71 -16.22 48.73 48.08
CA SER A 71 -15.23 47.80 48.62
C SER A 71 -15.89 46.42 48.67
N PHE A 72 -15.09 45.37 48.81
CA PHE A 72 -15.57 43.98 48.81
C PHE A 72 -16.87 43.79 49.62
N THR A 73 -17.95 43.40 48.92
CA THR A 73 -19.33 43.18 49.41
C THR A 73 -20.10 44.42 49.89
N ASN A 74 -19.51 45.62 49.81
CA ASN A 74 -20.13 46.88 50.22
C ASN A 74 -20.56 47.73 49.02
N PHE A 75 -21.87 47.92 48.87
CA PHE A 75 -22.48 48.67 47.78
C PHE A 75 -23.02 50.02 48.23
N ASN A 76 -23.01 50.98 47.31
CA ASN A 76 -23.77 52.22 47.45
C ASN A 76 -25.29 51.96 47.56
N ALA A 77 -26.07 53.02 47.84
CA ALA A 77 -27.52 52.95 47.71
C ALA A 77 -27.93 52.79 46.23
N TYR A 78 -29.09 52.16 45.98
CA TYR A 78 -29.64 52.04 44.63
C TYR A 78 -29.91 53.42 44.01
N THR A 79 -29.55 53.55 42.74
CA THR A 79 -29.80 54.73 41.89
C THR A 79 -30.51 54.32 40.60
N ASN A 80 -31.19 55.27 39.95
CA ASN A 80 -31.93 55.01 38.72
C ASN A 80 -30.97 54.86 37.53
N VAL A 81 -30.95 53.68 36.91
CA VAL A 81 -30.33 53.47 35.59
C VAL A 81 -31.29 53.95 34.51
N THR A 82 -32.56 53.53 34.59
CA THR A 82 -33.62 53.98 33.67
C THR A 82 -34.96 53.91 34.36
N ALA A 83 -35.66 55.04 34.47
CA ALA A 83 -36.95 55.15 35.14
C ALA A 83 -38.10 54.41 34.41
N THR A 84 -37.99 54.24 33.08
CA THR A 84 -38.87 53.38 32.28
C THR A 84 -38.21 53.08 30.93
N THR A 85 -38.22 51.81 30.50
CA THR A 85 -37.76 51.41 29.16
C THR A 85 -38.70 51.83 28.03
N GLY A 86 -39.96 52.17 28.35
CA GLY A 86 -41.00 52.49 27.35
C GLY A 86 -41.30 51.37 26.35
N SER A 87 -40.88 50.14 26.64
CA SER A 87 -40.97 48.98 25.76
C SER A 87 -41.24 47.70 26.57
N PRO A 88 -42.09 46.78 26.06
CA PRO A 88 -42.31 45.47 26.68
C PRO A 88 -41.14 44.50 26.48
N ALA A 89 -40.07 44.88 25.77
CA ALA A 89 -38.87 44.05 25.59
C ALA A 89 -38.26 43.66 26.94
N VAL A 90 -37.82 42.42 27.05
CA VAL A 90 -37.31 41.82 28.28
C VAL A 90 -35.79 41.82 28.39
N THR A 91 -35.14 42.70 27.63
CA THR A 91 -33.69 42.91 27.63
C THR A 91 -33.38 44.39 27.78
N TYR A 92 -32.24 44.69 28.38
CA TYR A 92 -31.75 46.07 28.49
C TYR A 92 -30.23 46.14 28.57
N THR A 93 -29.62 47.01 27.76
CA THR A 93 -28.18 47.32 27.83
C THR A 93 -27.96 48.54 28.72
N VAL A 94 -27.29 48.33 29.84
CA VAL A 94 -26.77 49.41 30.70
C VAL A 94 -25.46 49.89 30.07
N THR A 95 -25.36 51.18 29.76
CA THR A 95 -24.19 51.79 29.10
C THR A 95 -23.58 52.90 29.96
N GLY A 96 -22.38 53.36 29.57
CA GLY A 96 -21.69 54.47 30.26
C GLY A 96 -21.07 54.05 31.60
N LEU A 97 -20.79 52.76 31.74
CA LEU A 97 -20.05 52.20 32.87
C LEU A 97 -18.55 52.37 32.63
N SER A 98 -17.76 52.24 33.69
CA SER A 98 -16.30 52.18 33.62
C SER A 98 -15.83 50.72 33.64
N GLU A 99 -14.63 50.49 33.12
CA GLU A 99 -13.92 49.22 33.20
C GLU A 99 -13.77 48.78 34.68
N GLY A 100 -14.06 47.51 34.98
CA GLY A 100 -14.02 46.94 36.33
C GLY A 100 -15.12 47.40 37.30
N ASP A 101 -16.13 48.15 36.85
CA ASP A 101 -17.30 48.49 37.67
C ASP A 101 -18.09 47.21 38.05
N PHE A 102 -18.25 46.95 39.35
CA PHE A 102 -19.10 45.87 39.85
C PHE A 102 -20.43 46.43 40.39
N LEU A 103 -21.56 45.99 39.83
CA LEU A 103 -22.88 46.53 40.15
C LEU A 103 -23.86 45.46 40.61
N LYS A 104 -24.80 45.89 41.45
CA LYS A 104 -25.96 45.13 41.88
C LYS A 104 -27.23 45.73 41.30
N PHE A 105 -27.96 44.96 40.50
CA PHE A 105 -29.18 45.36 39.79
C PHE A 105 -30.46 44.83 40.42
N ARG A 106 -31.57 45.55 40.18
CA ARG A 106 -32.94 45.06 40.34
C ARG A 106 -33.85 45.71 39.30
N VAL A 107 -34.87 44.99 38.85
CA VAL A 107 -35.80 45.43 37.80
C VAL A 107 -37.25 45.31 38.28
N SER A 108 -38.09 46.29 37.96
CA SER A 108 -39.52 46.28 38.28
C SER A 108 -40.36 46.50 37.01
N ALA A 109 -41.33 45.63 36.74
CA ALA A 109 -42.23 45.77 35.59
C ALA A 109 -43.26 46.89 35.80
N ILE A 110 -43.63 47.59 34.73
CA ILE A 110 -44.55 48.74 34.74
C ILE A 110 -45.72 48.46 33.80
N ASN A 111 -46.94 48.73 34.26
CA ASN A 111 -48.12 48.84 33.39
C ASN A 111 -48.92 50.12 33.73
N SER A 112 -50.11 50.27 33.16
CA SER A 112 -50.99 51.43 33.40
C SER A 112 -51.47 51.59 34.85
N HIS A 113 -51.38 50.55 35.67
CA HIS A 113 -51.84 50.54 37.07
C HIS A 113 -50.70 50.79 38.08
N GLY A 114 -49.44 50.67 37.65
CA GLY A 114 -48.29 51.03 38.46
C GLY A 114 -47.07 50.16 38.20
N THR A 115 -46.09 50.32 39.10
CA THR A 115 -44.82 49.59 39.09
C THR A 115 -44.88 48.44 40.10
N ALA A 116 -44.42 47.27 39.66
CA ALA A 116 -44.31 46.07 40.49
C ALA A 116 -43.29 46.25 41.64
N ILE A 117 -43.27 45.29 42.57
CA ILE A 117 -42.13 45.13 43.47
C ILE A 117 -40.89 44.68 42.67
N ALA A 118 -39.71 45.04 43.18
CA ALA A 118 -38.44 44.75 42.51
C ALA A 118 -38.13 43.24 42.46
N SER A 119 -37.37 42.85 41.44
CA SER A 119 -36.88 41.50 41.20
C SER A 119 -35.94 40.96 42.29
N ASN A 120 -35.47 39.72 42.10
CA ASN A 120 -34.22 39.25 42.71
C ASN A 120 -33.07 40.25 42.45
N GLN A 121 -32.11 40.30 43.38
CA GLN A 121 -30.88 41.07 43.18
C GLN A 121 -29.93 40.26 42.30
N PHE A 122 -29.40 40.88 41.25
CA PHE A 122 -28.42 40.30 40.35
C PHE A 122 -27.13 41.12 40.40
N MET A 123 -25.98 40.49 40.65
CA MET A 123 -24.69 41.17 40.76
C MET A 123 -23.79 40.73 39.60
N THR A 124 -23.21 41.69 38.88
CA THR A 124 -22.28 41.44 37.78
C THR A 124 -21.43 42.69 37.54
N GLY A 125 -20.27 42.50 36.88
CA GLY A 125 -19.36 43.60 36.54
C GLY A 125 -19.22 43.84 35.05
N THR A 126 -18.62 44.98 34.69
CA THR A 126 -18.03 45.18 33.37
C THR A 126 -16.77 44.32 33.21
N ALA A 127 -16.31 44.17 31.98
CA ALA A 127 -15.00 43.57 31.73
C ALA A 127 -13.90 44.42 32.40
N HIS A 128 -12.95 43.75 33.03
CA HIS A 128 -11.68 44.34 33.41
C HIS A 128 -10.79 44.40 32.17
N GLY A 129 -9.85 45.35 32.11
CA GLY A 129 -8.73 45.29 31.19
C GLY A 129 -7.65 44.37 31.73
N ALA A 130 -6.42 44.54 31.24
CA ALA A 130 -5.28 43.77 31.71
C ALA A 130 -4.90 44.21 33.13
N GLU A 131 -5.17 43.36 34.12
CA GLU A 131 -4.80 43.62 35.51
C GLU A 131 -3.71 42.66 36.00
N ASP A 132 -2.72 43.19 36.72
CA ASP A 132 -1.65 42.40 37.31
C ASP A 132 -1.90 42.19 38.82
N HIS A 133 -2.49 41.05 39.16
CA HIS A 133 -2.70 40.58 40.53
C HIS A 133 -1.64 39.57 40.96
N SER A 134 -0.50 39.47 40.27
CA SER A 134 0.54 38.48 40.59
C SER A 134 1.28 38.74 41.90
N GLY A 135 1.23 39.98 42.41
CA GLY A 135 1.97 40.41 43.59
C GLY A 135 1.42 39.89 44.92
N ASP A 136 0.09 39.75 45.06
CA ASP A 136 -0.59 39.37 46.31
C ASP A 136 -1.91 38.63 46.01
N ILE A 137 -2.30 37.68 46.86
CA ILE A 137 -3.58 36.97 46.78
C ILE A 137 -4.74 37.95 46.96
N GLN A 138 -5.71 37.92 46.04
CA GLN A 138 -6.90 38.75 46.04
C GLN A 138 -8.14 37.96 46.48
N GLU A 139 -9.14 38.66 47.01
CA GLU A 139 -10.48 38.13 47.25
C GLU A 139 -11.46 38.86 46.32
N PHE A 140 -12.17 38.11 45.47
CA PHE A 140 -13.05 38.66 44.44
C PHE A 140 -14.53 38.51 44.82
N SER A 141 -15.32 39.57 44.64
CA SER A 141 -16.76 39.59 44.96
C SER A 141 -17.59 39.09 43.78
N GLY A 142 -18.46 38.11 44.00
CA GLY A 142 -19.37 37.62 42.95
C GLY A 142 -18.66 37.18 41.65
N GLU A 143 -19.35 37.24 40.52
CA GLU A 143 -18.74 36.96 39.21
C GLU A 143 -17.84 38.13 38.77
N GLN A 144 -16.62 37.83 38.35
CA GLN A 144 -15.69 38.82 37.76
C GLN A 144 -15.44 38.45 36.30
N ASN A 145 -15.23 39.45 35.45
CA ASN A 145 -14.92 39.26 34.03
C ASN A 145 -13.51 39.77 33.74
N PHE A 146 -12.51 38.90 33.89
CA PHE A 146 -11.11 39.29 33.78
C PHE A 146 -10.72 39.59 32.32
N GLY A 147 -9.95 40.65 32.13
CA GLY A 147 -9.50 41.07 30.81
C GLY A 147 -8.34 40.22 30.28
N ALA A 148 -8.11 40.33 28.97
CA ALA A 148 -6.98 39.69 28.33
C ALA A 148 -5.65 40.19 28.94
N ASN A 149 -4.65 39.32 29.04
CA ASN A 149 -3.35 39.59 29.67
C ASN A 149 -3.35 39.76 31.20
N SER A 150 -4.45 39.44 31.88
CA SER A 150 -4.49 39.50 33.36
C SER A 150 -3.60 38.44 34.00
N LYS A 151 -3.01 38.76 35.15
CA LYS A 151 -2.08 37.88 35.89
C LYS A 151 -2.53 37.67 37.32
N PHE A 152 -2.30 36.47 37.86
CA PHE A 152 -2.74 36.12 39.22
C PHE A 152 -1.63 35.53 40.08
N ALA A 153 -1.68 35.81 41.38
CA ALA A 153 -0.70 35.33 42.34
C ALA A 153 -0.72 33.81 42.49
N SER A 154 0.35 33.27 43.09
CA SER A 154 0.35 31.87 43.52
C SER A 154 -0.63 31.65 44.67
N SER A 155 -1.21 30.46 44.75
CA SER A 155 -2.24 30.06 45.70
C SER A 155 -3.52 30.90 45.61
N GLN A 156 -3.77 31.56 44.47
CA GLN A 156 -5.00 32.32 44.24
C GLN A 156 -6.20 31.38 44.27
N ASN A 157 -7.15 31.64 45.16
CA ASN A 157 -8.35 30.84 45.29
C ASN A 157 -9.51 31.49 44.52
N PHE A 158 -9.99 30.81 43.49
CA PHE A 158 -11.21 31.17 42.75
C PHE A 158 -12.40 30.26 43.11
N LYS A 159 -12.23 29.35 44.09
CA LYS A 159 -13.32 28.47 44.55
C LYS A 159 -14.28 29.23 45.44
N GLY A 160 -15.58 29.05 45.19
CA GLY A 160 -16.67 29.60 46.00
C GLY A 160 -16.93 31.11 45.85
N SER A 161 -16.09 31.84 45.12
CA SER A 161 -16.21 33.27 44.83
C SER A 161 -16.97 33.51 43.52
N GLY A 162 -18.29 33.34 43.49
CA GLY A 162 -19.08 33.58 42.25
C GLY A 162 -18.64 32.76 41.02
N ASN A 163 -19.27 32.99 39.87
CA ASN A 163 -18.94 32.28 38.62
C ASN A 163 -18.01 33.15 37.76
N HIS A 164 -16.75 33.29 38.16
CA HIS A 164 -15.77 34.12 37.43
C HIS A 164 -15.58 33.66 35.97
N ASN A 165 -15.39 34.61 35.07
CA ASN A 165 -15.17 34.39 33.66
C ASN A 165 -13.68 34.49 33.29
N PHE A 166 -13.17 33.43 32.68
CA PHE A 166 -11.77 33.29 32.27
C PHE A 166 -11.59 33.11 30.76
N VAL A 167 -12.58 33.47 29.93
CA VAL A 167 -12.52 33.28 28.47
C VAL A 167 -11.68 34.31 27.72
N SER A 168 -11.15 35.33 28.40
CA SER A 168 -10.24 36.31 27.80
C SER A 168 -8.86 35.70 27.51
N ASN A 169 -8.21 36.13 26.44
CA ASN A 169 -6.96 35.54 25.98
C ASN A 169 -5.75 35.92 26.86
N ASN A 170 -4.71 35.09 26.82
CA ASN A 170 -3.37 35.37 27.34
C ASN A 170 -3.32 35.64 28.86
N MET A 171 -4.19 35.00 29.65
CA MET A 171 -4.13 35.13 31.12
C MET A 171 -3.07 34.23 31.75
N GLU A 172 -2.41 34.71 32.80
CA GLU A 172 -1.33 34.01 33.50
C GLU A 172 -1.72 33.69 34.95
N PHE A 173 -1.57 32.43 35.35
CA PHE A 173 -1.95 31.97 36.69
C PHE A 173 -0.73 31.48 37.47
N GLY A 174 -0.56 31.97 38.70
CA GLY A 174 0.45 31.49 39.63
C GLY A 174 0.22 30.04 40.05
N ALA A 175 1.26 29.39 40.58
CA ALA A 175 1.20 28.01 41.08
C ALA A 175 0.13 27.85 42.17
N ASP A 176 -0.43 26.66 42.33
CA ASP A 176 -1.44 26.30 43.34
C ASP A 176 -2.75 27.09 43.26
N SER A 177 -3.07 27.73 42.14
CA SER A 177 -4.37 28.39 41.99
C SER A 177 -5.49 27.34 41.91
N SER A 178 -6.65 27.67 42.48
CA SER A 178 -7.77 26.73 42.65
C SER A 178 -9.02 27.23 41.93
N PHE A 179 -9.62 26.39 41.10
CA PHE A 179 -10.77 26.75 40.26
C PHE A 179 -12.01 25.88 40.56
N ASN A 180 -13.21 26.40 40.26
CA ASN A 180 -14.45 25.61 40.31
C ASN A 180 -14.50 24.59 39.16
N GLU A 181 -15.57 23.79 39.11
CA GLU A 181 -15.87 22.92 37.96
C GLU A 181 -16.62 23.68 36.85
N ASN A 182 -16.55 23.15 35.62
CA ASN A 182 -17.17 23.72 34.42
C ASN A 182 -16.69 25.15 34.10
N ILE A 183 -15.39 25.38 34.25
CA ILE A 183 -14.76 26.65 33.88
C ILE A 183 -14.22 26.55 32.45
N SER A 184 -14.44 27.59 31.65
CA SER A 184 -13.83 27.76 30.33
C SER A 184 -12.73 28.83 30.41
N PHE A 185 -11.55 28.48 29.91
CA PHE A 185 -10.40 29.37 29.77
C PHE A 185 -10.21 29.79 28.32
N GLY A 186 -9.85 31.06 28.11
CA GLY A 186 -9.57 31.63 26.79
C GLY A 186 -8.31 31.06 26.15
N ASN A 187 -8.01 31.52 24.94
CA ASN A 187 -6.78 31.13 24.23
C ASN A 187 -5.54 31.68 24.95
N ASP A 188 -4.40 31.03 24.74
CA ASP A 188 -3.09 31.40 25.26
C ASP A 188 -3.04 31.46 26.81
N ALA A 189 -3.93 30.74 27.50
CA ALA A 189 -3.90 30.66 28.96
C ALA A 189 -2.59 30.00 29.43
N ASN A 190 -1.93 30.60 30.42
CA ASN A 190 -0.62 30.19 30.89
C ASN A 190 -0.67 29.70 32.35
N PHE A 191 -0.55 28.39 32.53
CA PHE A 191 -0.45 27.70 33.81
C PHE A 191 0.98 27.14 34.05
N ASN A 192 1.99 27.66 33.35
CA ASN A 192 3.36 27.14 33.43
C ASN A 192 4.10 27.49 34.72
N SER A 193 3.53 28.38 35.55
CA SER A 193 4.13 28.77 36.84
C SER A 193 4.12 27.65 37.88
N GLY A 194 3.27 26.63 37.73
CA GLY A 194 3.20 25.47 38.62
C GLY A 194 1.87 24.72 38.51
N ILE A 195 1.72 23.67 39.32
CA ILE A 195 0.52 22.81 39.36
C ILE A 195 -0.69 23.63 39.84
N GLN A 196 -1.84 23.38 39.24
CA GLN A 196 -3.12 24.00 39.52
C GLN A 196 -4.12 22.97 40.08
N ASN A 197 -5.12 23.44 40.80
CA ASN A 197 -6.18 22.62 41.38
C ASN A 197 -7.51 22.85 40.64
N PHE A 198 -7.70 22.07 39.57
CA PHE A 198 -8.95 22.02 38.82
C PHE A 198 -9.94 21.04 39.47
N SER A 199 -11.17 21.49 39.66
CA SER A 199 -12.28 20.61 40.05
C SER A 199 -13.07 20.21 38.80
N GLY A 200 -13.55 18.96 38.74
CA GLY A 200 -14.46 18.51 37.68
C GLY A 200 -13.90 18.62 36.25
N ALA A 201 -14.80 18.68 35.26
CA ALA A 201 -14.46 18.89 33.86
C ALA A 201 -14.39 20.39 33.56
N ASN A 202 -13.37 20.81 32.82
CA ASN A 202 -13.14 22.19 32.39
C ASN A 202 -12.76 22.21 30.91
N GLU A 203 -12.82 23.40 30.32
CA GLU A 203 -12.51 23.65 28.92
C GLU A 203 -11.37 24.65 28.80
N PHE A 204 -10.38 24.33 27.98
CA PHE A 204 -9.20 25.16 27.75
C PHE A 204 -9.14 25.56 26.28
N GLY A 205 -8.93 26.86 26.02
CA GLY A 205 -8.74 27.40 24.69
C GLY A 205 -7.41 26.96 24.05
N ALA A 206 -7.23 27.36 22.79
CA ALA A 206 -6.01 27.05 22.03
C ALA A 206 -4.76 27.67 22.66
N ASN A 207 -3.62 27.05 22.43
CA ASN A 207 -2.29 27.42 22.92
C ASN A 207 -2.16 27.49 24.45
N THR A 208 -3.00 26.77 25.19
CA THR A 208 -2.84 26.71 26.65
C THR A 208 -1.57 25.95 27.01
N ILE A 209 -0.83 26.45 28.02
CA ILE A 209 0.43 25.87 28.50
C ILE A 209 0.27 25.42 29.95
N PHE A 210 0.67 24.17 30.25
CA PHE A 210 0.63 23.60 31.59
C PHE A 210 2.03 23.26 32.12
N ALA A 211 2.26 23.53 33.39
CA ALA A 211 3.50 23.17 34.08
C ALA A 211 3.66 21.65 34.24
N ASN A 212 4.90 21.23 34.49
CA ASN A 212 5.25 19.85 34.80
C ASN A 212 4.48 19.30 36.01
N GLY A 213 4.04 18.04 35.93
CA GLY A 213 3.41 17.32 37.03
C GLY A 213 1.91 17.59 37.21
N GLN A 214 1.26 18.36 36.33
CA GLN A 214 -0.17 18.62 36.44
C GLN A 214 -0.97 17.33 36.28
N THR A 215 -1.97 17.15 37.14
CA THR A 215 -2.89 16.01 37.12
C THR A 215 -4.29 16.47 36.74
N PHE A 216 -4.94 15.71 35.85
CA PHE A 216 -6.35 15.84 35.50
C PHE A 216 -7.07 14.52 35.78
N ALA A 217 -7.71 14.42 36.95
CA ALA A 217 -8.40 13.21 37.38
C ALA A 217 -9.75 12.97 36.65
N VAL A 218 -10.28 14.02 36.02
CA VAL A 218 -11.52 14.00 35.23
C VAL A 218 -11.16 14.45 33.83
N ALA A 219 -11.82 13.89 32.81
CA ALA A 219 -11.64 14.32 31.42
C ALA A 219 -11.91 15.82 31.26
N GLN A 220 -10.99 16.51 30.59
CA GLN A 220 -11.08 17.93 30.24
C GLN A 220 -11.33 18.09 28.74
N THR A 221 -11.72 19.28 28.31
CA THR A 221 -11.79 19.65 26.90
C THR A 221 -10.61 20.56 26.57
N PHE A 222 -9.78 20.16 25.61
CA PHE A 222 -8.67 20.96 25.11
C PHE A 222 -8.95 21.38 23.66
N ASN A 223 -9.25 22.65 23.44
CA ASN A 223 -9.50 23.20 22.12
C ASN A 223 -8.17 23.62 21.49
N GLY A 224 -8.00 23.36 20.19
CA GLY A 224 -6.76 23.69 19.48
C GLY A 224 -5.51 23.01 20.03
N THR A 225 -4.35 23.52 19.62
CA THR A 225 -3.04 23.01 20.04
C THR A 225 -2.77 23.37 21.50
N ASN A 226 -2.30 22.44 22.33
CA ASN A 226 -1.96 22.73 23.73
C ASN A 226 -0.61 22.11 24.10
N THR A 227 0.10 22.73 25.05
CA THR A 227 1.42 22.28 25.50
C THR A 227 1.37 21.83 26.95
N PHE A 228 1.76 20.58 27.19
CA PHE A 228 1.80 19.97 28.50
C PHE A 228 3.24 19.69 28.90
N GLY A 229 3.60 20.04 30.14
CA GLY A 229 4.92 19.79 30.70
C GLY A 229 5.26 18.30 30.88
N ASP A 230 6.39 18.03 31.53
CA ASP A 230 6.79 16.65 31.88
C ASP A 230 5.91 16.06 33.00
N ALA A 231 5.83 14.73 33.07
CA ALA A 231 5.22 13.96 34.16
C ALA A 231 3.73 14.31 34.41
N MET A 232 3.01 14.66 33.37
CA MET A 232 1.57 14.94 33.41
C MET A 232 0.80 13.64 33.68
N HIS A 233 -0.40 13.74 34.25
CA HIS A 233 -1.26 12.58 34.48
C HIS A 233 -2.70 12.87 34.06
N PHE A 234 -3.19 12.12 33.07
CA PHE A 234 -4.57 12.19 32.59
C PHE A 234 -5.35 10.94 33.00
N GLY A 235 -6.53 11.15 33.62
CA GLY A 235 -7.45 10.08 33.97
C GLY A 235 -8.18 9.49 32.76
N ASP A 236 -9.05 8.51 33.03
CA ASP A 236 -9.73 7.70 32.01
C ASP A 236 -10.54 8.55 31.00
N ASN A 237 -10.59 8.06 29.75
CA ASN A 237 -11.42 8.62 28.67
C ASN A 237 -11.13 10.09 28.33
N GLN A 238 -9.90 10.56 28.57
CA GLN A 238 -9.45 11.85 28.06
C GLN A 238 -9.44 11.82 26.52
N ASN A 239 -10.13 12.76 25.89
CA ASN A 239 -10.14 12.89 24.44
C ASN A 239 -9.32 14.11 24.02
N PHE A 240 -8.25 13.88 23.27
CA PHE A 240 -7.42 14.91 22.63
C PHE A 240 -7.78 15.09 21.14
N GLY A 241 -8.76 14.36 20.61
CA GLY A 241 -9.25 14.48 19.24
C GLY A 241 -10.70 14.97 19.14
N GLY A 242 -11.20 15.14 17.92
CA GLY A 242 -12.59 15.55 17.65
C GLY A 242 -12.83 17.07 17.65
N ASN A 243 -11.77 17.87 17.81
CA ASN A 243 -11.77 19.32 17.61
C ASN A 243 -11.16 19.69 16.23
N THR A 244 -11.43 18.87 15.22
CA THR A 244 -10.93 19.00 13.85
C THR A 244 -11.42 20.29 13.23
N ASN A 245 -10.51 21.20 12.86
CA ASN A 245 -10.84 22.33 12.01
C ASN A 245 -11.19 21.78 10.62
N THR A 246 -12.43 21.99 10.16
CA THR A 246 -12.89 21.43 8.88
C THR A 246 -13.56 22.48 8.02
N SER A 247 -13.36 22.42 6.71
CA SER A 247 -14.16 23.18 5.73
C SER A 247 -15.58 22.62 5.59
N GLY A 248 -15.86 21.45 6.15
CA GLY A 248 -16.97 20.61 5.72
C GLY A 248 -16.74 20.06 4.31
N ASN A 249 -17.75 19.36 3.78
CA ASN A 249 -17.72 18.81 2.44
C ASN A 249 -18.07 19.88 1.40
N LEU A 250 -17.10 20.23 0.56
CA LEU A 250 -17.23 21.19 -0.53
C LEU A 250 -17.44 20.44 -1.84
N ARG A 251 -18.51 20.73 -2.57
CA ARG A 251 -18.83 20.05 -3.84
C ARG A 251 -17.93 20.54 -4.98
N LEU A 252 -17.50 19.64 -5.86
CA LEU A 252 -16.63 19.93 -7.02
C LEU A 252 -17.34 19.71 -8.36
N ASN A 253 -17.02 20.57 -9.33
CA ASN A 253 -17.25 20.33 -10.74
C ASN A 253 -16.30 19.24 -11.29
N GLY A 254 -16.71 18.51 -12.33
CA GLY A 254 -15.92 17.38 -12.84
C GLY A 254 -14.61 17.82 -13.50
N LEU A 255 -13.54 17.05 -13.26
CA LEU A 255 -12.22 17.27 -13.83
C LEU A 255 -11.80 16.05 -14.65
N THR A 256 -11.64 16.21 -15.97
CA THR A 256 -11.30 15.11 -16.89
C THR A 256 -9.82 15.08 -17.32
N THR A 257 -9.08 16.17 -17.08
CA THR A 257 -7.63 16.25 -17.35
C THR A 257 -6.90 16.34 -16.02
N GLY A 258 -5.99 15.40 -15.75
CA GLY A 258 -5.29 15.32 -14.47
C GLY A 258 -4.46 16.57 -14.14
N THR A 259 -4.49 16.99 -12.87
CA THR A 259 -3.68 18.12 -12.36
C THR A 259 -3.12 17.81 -10.98
N THR A 260 -1.97 18.39 -10.65
CA THR A 260 -1.38 18.37 -9.29
C THR A 260 -1.62 19.68 -8.53
N TYR A 261 -2.11 20.72 -9.20
CA TYR A 261 -2.17 22.08 -8.66
C TYR A 261 -3.45 22.32 -7.86
N TRP A 262 -3.31 22.65 -6.57
CA TRP A 262 -4.44 22.93 -5.69
C TRP A 262 -5.26 24.14 -6.12
N TYR A 263 -4.64 25.18 -6.67
CA TYR A 263 -5.37 26.32 -7.26
C TYR A 263 -6.41 25.86 -8.31
N THR A 264 -6.03 24.91 -9.15
CA THR A 264 -6.93 24.38 -10.19
C THR A 264 -8.08 23.60 -9.58
N ILE A 265 -7.82 22.83 -8.53
CA ILE A 265 -8.81 22.00 -7.84
C ILE A 265 -9.79 22.88 -7.04
N ILE A 266 -9.28 23.81 -6.24
CA ILE A 266 -10.08 24.74 -5.41
C ILE A 266 -10.96 25.64 -6.28
N ALA A 267 -10.48 26.05 -7.46
CA ALA A 267 -11.28 26.82 -8.42
C ALA A 267 -12.47 26.03 -9.01
N LEU A 268 -12.55 24.70 -8.80
CA LEU A 268 -13.67 23.86 -9.23
C LEU A 268 -14.74 23.68 -8.15
N ILE A 269 -14.56 24.24 -6.95
CA ILE A 269 -15.55 24.15 -5.88
C ILE A 269 -16.81 24.92 -6.26
N ASP A 270 -17.95 24.22 -6.25
CA ASP A 270 -19.27 24.68 -6.66
C ASP A 270 -20.32 24.13 -5.66
N GLU A 271 -20.42 24.77 -4.50
CA GLU A 271 -21.24 24.30 -3.37
C GLU A 271 -22.74 24.23 -3.70
N ASP A 272 -23.23 25.10 -4.59
CA ASP A 272 -24.64 25.24 -4.96
C ASP A 272 -25.01 24.59 -6.32
N ASP A 273 -24.06 23.92 -6.99
CA ASP A 273 -24.23 23.31 -8.33
C ASP A 273 -24.73 24.34 -9.38
N ASN A 274 -24.30 25.59 -9.23
CA ASN A 274 -24.80 26.73 -10.00
C ASN A 274 -23.87 27.11 -11.16
N GLY A 275 -22.65 26.55 -11.21
CA GLY A 275 -21.64 26.77 -12.24
C GLY A 275 -20.90 28.11 -12.17
N VAL A 276 -20.93 28.82 -11.03
CA VAL A 276 -20.39 30.19 -10.88
C VAL A 276 -19.40 30.37 -9.72
N ASP A 277 -19.15 29.35 -8.90
CA ASP A 277 -18.28 29.52 -7.74
C ASP A 277 -16.84 29.08 -8.07
N GLY A 278 -15.89 29.99 -7.83
CA GLY A 278 -14.46 29.79 -8.00
C GLY A 278 -13.80 30.25 -6.72
N HIS A 279 -13.69 29.34 -5.76
CA HIS A 279 -13.06 29.65 -4.49
C HIS A 279 -11.58 29.99 -4.73
N THR A 280 -11.06 30.92 -3.94
CA THR A 280 -9.62 31.23 -3.91
C THR A 280 -9.07 31.14 -2.49
N SER A 281 -9.93 30.86 -1.52
CA SER A 281 -9.60 30.65 -0.12
C SER A 281 -10.56 29.67 0.52
N ILE A 282 -10.07 28.91 1.50
CA ILE A 282 -10.86 27.94 2.28
C ILE A 282 -10.76 28.28 3.75
N ASN A 283 -11.91 28.48 4.39
CA ASN A 283 -12.02 28.76 5.82
C ASN A 283 -12.43 27.50 6.58
N ALA A 284 -12.02 27.40 7.84
CA ALA A 284 -12.62 26.43 8.76
C ALA A 284 -14.05 26.89 9.11
N THR A 285 -15.00 25.96 9.13
CA THR A 285 -16.43 26.22 9.37
C THR A 285 -16.81 26.23 10.85
N ASN A 286 -15.96 25.66 11.70
CA ASN A 286 -16.18 25.66 13.14
C ASN A 286 -16.12 27.09 13.70
N ILE A 287 -16.96 27.41 14.69
CA ILE A 287 -17.01 28.75 15.31
C ILE A 287 -15.65 29.05 15.96
N GLY A 288 -14.93 30.06 15.44
CA GLY A 288 -13.59 30.42 15.91
C GLY A 288 -12.47 29.51 15.40
N GLY A 289 -12.77 28.57 14.50
CA GLY A 289 -11.79 27.69 13.87
C GLY A 289 -10.88 28.45 12.92
N ALA A 290 -9.59 28.16 12.99
CA ALA A 290 -8.55 28.66 12.11
C ALA A 290 -7.58 27.51 11.85
N TYR A 291 -7.16 27.33 10.60
CA TYR A 291 -6.09 26.40 10.29
C TYR A 291 -4.77 26.96 10.82
N ASN A 292 -3.83 26.10 11.18
CA ASN A 292 -2.47 26.45 11.55
C ASN A 292 -1.52 25.93 10.47
N ALA A 293 -0.35 26.54 10.29
CA ALA A 293 0.67 25.95 9.44
C ALA A 293 0.99 24.51 9.89
N GLY A 294 1.03 23.57 8.94
CA GLY A 294 1.09 22.14 9.25
C GLY A 294 0.47 21.28 8.17
N ILE A 295 0.00 20.09 8.52
CA ILE A 295 -0.69 19.20 7.59
C ILE A 295 -2.17 19.56 7.53
N ILE A 296 -2.73 19.56 6.32
CA ILE A 296 -4.15 19.59 6.00
C ILE A 296 -4.48 18.27 5.28
N TYR A 297 -5.46 17.54 5.78
CA TYR A 297 -6.03 16.38 5.12
C TYR A 297 -7.06 16.87 4.10
N ALA A 298 -6.67 16.86 2.82
CA ALA A 298 -7.46 17.38 1.70
C ALA A 298 -8.04 16.22 0.89
N ASP A 299 -9.09 15.61 1.43
CA ASP A 299 -9.56 14.31 0.98
C ASP A 299 -10.79 14.43 0.08
N PHE A 300 -10.76 13.71 -1.05
CA PHE A 300 -11.89 13.59 -1.97
C PHE A 300 -12.87 12.52 -1.50
N SER A 301 -14.16 12.66 -1.80
CA SER A 301 -15.14 11.59 -1.56
C SER A 301 -15.01 10.42 -2.53
N ALA A 302 -14.46 10.68 -3.72
CA ALA A 302 -14.17 9.72 -4.77
C ALA A 302 -13.23 10.36 -5.79
N VAL A 303 -12.42 9.57 -6.47
CA VAL A 303 -11.59 10.02 -7.60
C VAL A 303 -11.79 9.05 -8.76
N THR A 304 -11.71 9.56 -10.00
CA THR A 304 -11.62 8.71 -11.19
C THR A 304 -10.17 8.35 -11.51
N PHE A 305 -9.21 9.11 -10.99
CA PHE A 305 -7.77 8.84 -11.08
C PHE A 305 -7.02 9.62 -9.98
N GLY A 306 -5.92 9.07 -9.46
CA GLY A 306 -5.09 9.68 -8.43
C GLY A 306 -5.48 9.28 -6.99
N SER A 307 -4.90 9.93 -5.98
CA SER A 307 -5.16 9.57 -4.58
C SER A 307 -6.43 10.25 -4.05
N GLN A 308 -7.31 9.45 -3.45
CA GLN A 308 -8.48 9.97 -2.74
C GLN A 308 -8.08 10.71 -1.45
N ARG A 309 -7.06 10.21 -0.75
CA ARG A 309 -6.57 10.77 0.52
C ARG A 309 -5.27 11.53 0.31
N ASN A 310 -5.19 12.76 0.78
CA ASN A 310 -4.05 13.63 0.51
C ASN A 310 -3.65 14.41 1.77
N ASP A 311 -2.46 14.11 2.28
CA ASP A 311 -1.83 14.83 3.37
C ASP A 311 -0.99 15.97 2.79
N VAL A 312 -1.46 17.20 2.95
CA VAL A 312 -0.88 18.36 2.27
C VAL A 312 -0.24 19.30 3.26
N THR A 313 0.99 19.73 2.97
CA THR A 313 1.63 20.77 3.78
C THR A 313 1.00 22.13 3.48
N PHE A 314 0.46 22.78 4.50
CA PHE A 314 -0.05 24.14 4.51
C PHE A 314 0.94 25.09 5.16
N THR A 315 1.36 26.11 4.42
CA THR A 315 2.22 27.20 4.89
C THR A 315 1.39 28.47 4.98
N ASP A 316 0.73 28.68 6.14
CA ASP A 316 0.00 29.92 6.45
C ASP A 316 0.98 31.10 6.46
N SER A 317 1.16 31.74 5.32
CA SER A 317 2.24 32.70 5.11
C SER A 317 1.90 34.07 5.69
N ASN A 318 0.60 34.32 5.91
CA ASN A 318 0.07 35.59 6.40
C ASN A 318 -0.48 35.50 7.84
N ASN A 319 -0.47 34.29 8.44
CA ASN A 319 -0.94 33.98 9.79
C ASN A 319 -2.42 34.34 10.03
N ASN A 320 -3.26 34.23 9.01
CA ASN A 320 -4.71 34.48 9.12
C ASN A 320 -5.52 33.20 9.42
N GLY A 321 -4.89 32.03 9.32
CA GLY A 321 -5.50 30.72 9.50
C GLY A 321 -6.52 30.30 8.43
N VAL A 322 -6.40 30.86 7.24
CA VAL A 322 -7.21 30.57 6.04
C VAL A 322 -6.28 29.98 5.00
N ILE A 323 -6.74 28.94 4.27
CA ILE A 323 -5.95 28.39 3.17
C ILE A 323 -6.12 29.31 1.96
N ASP A 324 -5.09 30.08 1.60
CA ASP A 324 -5.14 30.99 0.45
C ASP A 324 -4.49 30.37 -0.81
N CYS A 325 -5.29 30.23 -1.88
CA CYS A 325 -4.87 29.69 -3.17
C CYS A 325 -5.36 30.56 -4.32
N THR A 326 -4.60 31.63 -4.60
CA THR A 326 -4.96 32.65 -5.60
C THR A 326 -4.39 32.39 -7.00
N ALA A 327 -3.35 31.56 -7.13
CA ALA A 327 -2.75 31.10 -8.39
C ALA A 327 -1.90 29.83 -8.16
N ASN A 328 -1.54 29.09 -9.22
CA ASN A 328 -0.77 27.83 -9.12
C ASN A 328 0.50 27.93 -8.26
N ASN A 329 1.28 29.02 -8.38
CA ASN A 329 2.56 29.16 -7.68
C ASN A 329 2.46 29.98 -6.38
N THR A 330 1.25 30.32 -5.94
CA THR A 330 1.01 31.13 -4.74
C THR A 330 -0.02 30.50 -3.82
N CYS A 331 -0.32 29.22 -4.00
CA CYS A 331 -1.17 28.47 -3.10
C CYS A 331 -0.35 28.08 -1.86
N GLU A 332 -0.94 28.28 -0.69
CA GLU A 332 -0.31 27.95 0.59
C GLU A 332 -0.26 26.44 0.85
N LEU A 333 -1.04 25.67 0.09
CA LEU A 333 -0.94 24.22 0.01
C LEU A 333 0.16 23.79 -0.95
N ALA A 334 1.01 22.87 -0.52
CA ALA A 334 1.95 22.18 -1.40
C ALA A 334 1.20 21.37 -2.46
N ASP A 335 1.66 21.43 -3.71
CA ASP A 335 1.06 20.68 -4.82
C ASP A 335 1.06 19.17 -4.56
N LEU A 336 0.06 18.48 -5.10
CA LEU A 336 -0.06 17.03 -5.02
C LEU A 336 1.14 16.34 -5.66
N SER A 337 1.57 15.22 -5.07
CA SER A 337 2.68 14.41 -5.61
C SER A 337 2.33 13.69 -6.91
N SER A 338 1.04 13.47 -7.17
CA SER A 338 0.51 12.80 -8.37
C SER A 338 -0.78 13.50 -8.83
N PRO A 339 -1.06 13.55 -10.14
CA PRO A 339 -2.24 14.24 -10.65
C PRO A 339 -3.55 13.50 -10.29
N VAL A 340 -4.64 14.24 -10.13
CA VAL A 340 -5.98 13.70 -9.82
C VAL A 340 -7.01 14.06 -10.89
N THR A 341 -8.01 13.18 -11.09
CA THR A 341 -9.25 13.47 -11.84
C THR A 341 -10.45 12.96 -11.05
N PHE A 342 -11.63 13.54 -11.28
CA PHE A 342 -12.85 13.17 -10.57
C PHE A 342 -14.11 13.52 -11.34
N ALA A 343 -15.17 12.77 -11.09
CA ALA A 343 -16.50 13.02 -11.68
C ALA A 343 -17.17 14.25 -11.03
N ALA A 344 -18.08 14.88 -11.78
CA ALA A 344 -18.87 16.00 -11.27
C ALA A 344 -19.71 15.56 -10.06
N GLY A 345 -19.70 16.38 -9.01
CA GLY A 345 -20.40 16.13 -7.77
C GLY A 345 -19.67 15.31 -6.72
N THR A 346 -18.40 14.97 -6.98
CA THR A 346 -17.42 14.63 -5.95
C THR A 346 -17.35 15.75 -4.91
N THR A 347 -17.16 15.43 -3.65
CA THR A 347 -16.88 16.43 -2.61
C THR A 347 -15.42 16.36 -2.17
N ILE A 348 -14.88 17.46 -1.66
CA ILE A 348 -13.59 17.54 -0.98
C ILE A 348 -13.78 18.16 0.40
N SER A 349 -13.10 17.65 1.42
CA SER A 349 -12.96 18.33 2.70
C SER A 349 -11.51 18.70 2.96
N PHE A 350 -11.31 19.84 3.61
CA PHE A 350 -10.02 20.26 4.15
C PHE A 350 -10.12 20.18 5.66
N GLU A 351 -9.38 19.24 6.25
CA GLU A 351 -9.44 18.93 7.67
C GLU A 351 -8.07 19.11 8.31
N GLN A 352 -8.05 19.69 9.49
CA GLN A 352 -6.86 19.78 10.31
C GLN A 352 -7.19 19.43 11.74
N ASP A 353 -6.56 18.38 12.21
CA ASP A 353 -6.55 18.03 13.61
C ASP A 353 -5.44 18.80 14.35
N PRO A 354 -5.77 19.59 15.39
CA PRO A 354 -4.76 20.28 16.16
C PRO A 354 -3.95 19.28 17.01
N PHE A 355 -2.62 19.27 16.81
CA PHE A 355 -1.73 18.42 17.59
C PHE A 355 -1.45 19.00 18.98
N HIS A 356 -1.29 18.13 19.97
CA HIS A 356 -0.84 18.52 21.30
C HIS A 356 0.65 18.23 21.48
N THR A 357 1.33 18.99 22.33
CA THR A 357 2.71 18.72 22.73
C THR A 357 2.72 18.16 24.15
N PHE A 358 3.27 16.97 24.32
CA PHE A 358 3.40 16.31 25.62
C PHE A 358 4.87 16.22 26.04
N GLY A 359 5.16 16.65 27.25
CA GLY A 359 6.44 16.43 27.89
C GLY A 359 6.68 14.95 28.21
N SER A 360 7.89 14.68 28.68
CA SER A 360 8.35 13.33 28.97
C SER A 360 7.58 12.69 30.12
N ASN A 361 7.38 11.38 30.06
CA ASN A 361 6.71 10.59 31.08
C ASN A 361 5.27 11.05 31.38
N THR A 362 4.57 11.62 30.39
CA THR A 362 3.13 11.84 30.54
C THR A 362 2.43 10.48 30.64
N VAL A 363 1.57 10.34 31.64
CA VAL A 363 0.79 9.15 31.90
C VAL A 363 -0.61 9.33 31.32
N PHE A 364 -1.00 8.39 30.46
CA PHE A 364 -2.34 8.32 29.90
C PHE A 364 -3.06 7.09 30.45
N ALA A 365 -4.26 7.26 30.98
CA ALA A 365 -5.09 6.17 31.43
C ALA A 365 -5.97 5.60 30.30
N ALA A 366 -6.67 4.49 30.59
CA ALA A 366 -7.44 3.73 29.62
C ALA A 366 -8.47 4.58 28.84
N GLY A 367 -8.63 4.27 27.55
CA GLY A 367 -9.61 4.95 26.70
C GLY A 367 -9.20 6.35 26.25
N THR A 368 -7.96 6.76 26.50
CA THR A 368 -7.43 8.01 25.93
C THR A 368 -7.42 7.92 24.41
N THR A 369 -7.91 8.96 23.75
CA THR A 369 -7.92 9.07 22.28
C THR A 369 -7.11 10.27 21.81
N PHE A 370 -6.33 10.06 20.75
CA PHE A 370 -5.50 11.08 20.12
C PHE A 370 -6.04 11.42 18.73
N VAL A 371 -5.58 12.55 18.19
CA VAL A 371 -5.75 12.85 16.77
C VAL A 371 -4.87 11.93 15.91
N PRO A 372 -5.34 11.51 14.72
CA PRO A 372 -4.49 10.91 13.69
C PRO A 372 -3.25 11.78 13.44
N GLY A 373 -2.08 11.18 13.26
CA GLY A 373 -0.82 11.91 13.02
C GLY A 373 -0.10 12.42 14.27
N GLN A 374 -0.68 12.29 15.47
CA GLN A 374 -0.09 12.81 16.70
C GLN A 374 1.35 12.31 16.89
N THR A 375 2.28 13.25 17.05
CA THR A 375 3.70 12.98 17.26
C THR A 375 4.07 13.17 18.72
N PHE A 376 4.79 12.20 19.31
CA PHE A 376 5.38 12.32 20.62
C PHE A 376 6.88 12.62 20.49
N SER A 377 7.31 13.77 21.03
CA SER A 377 8.71 14.23 20.99
C SER A 377 9.56 13.71 22.15
N SER A 378 8.97 12.90 23.03
CA SER A 378 9.60 12.27 24.19
C SER A 378 8.89 10.97 24.56
N THR A 379 9.48 10.14 25.41
CA THR A 379 8.88 8.89 25.90
C THR A 379 7.65 9.16 26.74
N GLN A 380 6.56 8.43 26.48
CA GLN A 380 5.31 8.52 27.23
C GLN A 380 5.08 7.26 28.07
N ASN A 381 4.13 7.30 28.99
CA ASN A 381 3.72 6.15 29.78
C ASN A 381 2.29 5.73 29.41
N PHE A 382 2.17 4.58 28.76
CA PHE A 382 0.90 3.97 28.35
C PHE A 382 0.51 2.76 29.22
N ALA A 383 1.19 2.53 30.34
CA ALA A 383 1.02 1.32 31.17
C ALA A 383 -0.34 1.22 31.86
N ASP A 384 -1.08 2.32 32.01
CA ASP A 384 -2.32 2.38 32.79
C ASP A 384 -3.57 1.96 31.98
N GLY A 385 -3.40 1.45 30.76
CA GLY A 385 -4.47 0.79 30.01
C GLY A 385 -4.23 0.71 28.51
N ALA A 386 -5.08 -0.06 27.82
CA ALA A 386 -5.06 -0.16 26.37
C ALA A 386 -5.32 1.22 25.73
N MET A 387 -4.48 1.57 24.77
CA MET A 387 -4.57 2.81 24.00
C MET A 387 -5.15 2.49 22.62
N ASN A 388 -6.04 3.38 22.15
CA ASN A 388 -6.55 3.32 20.78
C ASN A 388 -5.72 4.28 19.92
N PHE A 389 -4.59 3.81 19.41
CA PHE A 389 -3.77 4.63 18.53
C PHE A 389 -4.46 4.82 17.16
N LYS A 390 -4.16 5.94 16.51
CA LYS A 390 -4.76 6.36 15.24
C LYS A 390 -3.71 6.38 14.14
N ASP A 391 -4.16 6.35 12.89
CA ASP A 391 -3.31 6.40 11.70
C ASP A 391 -2.27 7.54 11.80
N GLY A 392 -1.05 7.29 11.33
CA GLY A 392 0.02 8.28 11.17
C GLY A 392 0.72 8.72 12.46
N MET A 393 0.34 8.20 13.64
CA MET A 393 1.01 8.60 14.88
C MET A 393 2.50 8.24 14.88
N GLN A 394 3.30 9.06 15.57
CA GLN A 394 4.74 8.90 15.64
C GLN A 394 5.22 8.82 17.09
N PHE A 395 5.92 7.74 17.42
CA PHE A 395 6.44 7.51 18.76
C PHE A 395 7.93 7.84 18.86
N PHE A 396 8.31 8.34 20.04
CA PHE A 396 9.69 8.65 20.34
C PHE A 396 10.55 7.39 20.51
N ALA A 397 11.87 7.55 20.48
CA ALA A 397 12.80 6.45 20.73
C ALA A 397 12.69 5.91 22.16
N GLY A 398 12.78 4.58 22.31
CA GLY A 398 12.73 3.90 23.61
C GLY A 398 11.33 3.81 24.22
N GLN A 399 10.28 3.91 23.39
CA GLN A 399 8.90 3.77 23.87
C GLN A 399 8.63 2.31 24.28
N ASP A 400 8.17 2.12 25.51
CA ASP A 400 7.80 0.80 26.03
C ASP A 400 6.30 0.54 25.81
N PHE A 401 5.98 -0.59 25.16
CA PHE A 401 4.64 -1.14 24.95
C PHE A 401 4.53 -2.60 25.43
N ASN A 402 5.53 -3.10 26.16
CA ASN A 402 5.62 -4.48 26.62
C ASN A 402 5.12 -4.63 28.07
N GLN A 403 4.05 -3.90 28.41
CA GLN A 403 3.48 -3.96 29.75
C GLN A 403 2.60 -5.20 29.93
N LEU A 404 2.72 -5.83 31.10
CA LEU A 404 1.96 -7.04 31.41
C LEU A 404 0.44 -6.77 31.43
N ASN A 405 -0.29 -7.53 30.61
CA ASN A 405 -1.76 -7.49 30.48
C ASN A 405 -2.31 -6.19 29.86
N VAL A 406 -1.50 -5.46 29.10
CA VAL A 406 -1.96 -4.36 28.26
C VAL A 406 -1.76 -4.78 26.80
N ASP A 407 -2.80 -4.65 25.99
CA ASP A 407 -2.82 -4.95 24.56
C ASP A 407 -3.21 -3.65 23.86
N HIS A 408 -2.26 -3.08 23.11
CA HIS A 408 -2.43 -1.79 22.46
C HIS A 408 -2.89 -2.00 21.01
N ASP A 409 -3.82 -1.18 20.54
CA ASP A 409 -4.25 -1.28 19.14
C ASP A 409 -3.27 -0.54 18.22
N PHE A 410 -2.41 -1.29 17.53
CA PHE A 410 -1.49 -0.78 16.50
C PHE A 410 -2.01 -0.93 15.07
N SER A 411 -3.31 -1.20 14.88
CA SER A 411 -3.91 -1.39 13.54
C SER A 411 -3.93 -0.12 12.68
N GLY A 412 -3.59 1.04 13.26
CA GLY A 412 -3.47 2.30 12.54
C GLY A 412 -2.46 2.24 11.39
N LYS A 413 -2.80 2.87 10.26
CA LYS A 413 -1.94 2.92 9.07
C LYS A 413 -0.79 3.92 9.24
N ALA A 414 0.31 3.72 8.53
CA ALA A 414 1.43 4.66 8.42
C ALA A 414 2.04 5.12 9.76
N MET A 415 1.91 4.28 10.80
CA MET A 415 2.47 4.52 12.13
C MET A 415 3.99 4.52 12.10
N LYS A 416 4.65 5.41 12.85
CA LYS A 416 6.11 5.48 12.92
C LYS A 416 6.62 5.23 14.33
N TYR A 417 7.64 4.38 14.43
CA TYR A 417 8.22 3.99 15.71
C TYR A 417 9.67 4.45 15.81
N GLY A 418 10.02 5.05 16.94
CA GLY A 418 11.39 5.45 17.26
C GLY A 418 12.28 4.24 17.50
N THR A 419 13.60 4.41 17.42
CA THR A 419 14.54 3.31 17.70
C THR A 419 14.34 2.74 19.11
N GLY A 420 14.49 1.42 19.25
CA GLY A 420 14.42 0.73 20.54
C GLY A 420 13.03 0.74 21.18
N SER A 421 11.95 0.88 20.40
CA SER A 421 10.61 0.65 20.94
C SER A 421 10.45 -0.83 21.27
N ASP A 422 9.77 -1.13 22.38
CA ASP A 422 9.64 -2.46 22.96
C ASP A 422 8.19 -2.93 22.87
N PHE A 423 7.93 -3.99 22.10
CA PHE A 423 6.59 -4.49 21.81
C PHE A 423 6.38 -5.87 22.41
N ALA A 424 5.21 -6.11 22.99
CA ALA A 424 4.79 -7.42 23.44
C ALA A 424 4.65 -8.42 22.26
N THR A 425 4.20 -9.63 22.58
CA THR A 425 3.89 -10.66 21.58
C THR A 425 2.43 -10.59 21.15
N ALA A 426 2.17 -11.11 19.95
CA ALA A 426 0.85 -11.16 19.33
C ALA A 426 0.28 -9.78 18.96
N GLU A 427 1.17 -8.83 18.69
CA GLU A 427 0.81 -7.50 18.21
C GLU A 427 0.44 -7.54 16.72
N THR A 428 -0.52 -6.71 16.35
CA THR A 428 -0.94 -6.52 14.95
C THR A 428 -0.72 -5.08 14.55
N PHE A 429 0.19 -4.87 13.60
CA PHE A 429 0.52 -3.57 13.03
C PHE A 429 -0.24 -3.34 11.73
N GLY A 430 -0.80 -2.13 11.58
CA GLY A 430 -1.47 -1.70 10.35
C GLY A 430 -0.54 -1.62 9.13
N GLU A 431 -1.12 -1.24 7.99
CA GLU A 431 -0.39 -1.03 6.74
C GLU A 431 0.63 0.10 6.89
N ALA A 432 1.73 0.02 6.13
CA ALA A 432 2.79 1.01 6.07
C ALA A 432 3.45 1.34 7.43
N GLY A 433 3.50 0.36 8.35
CA GLY A 433 4.21 0.50 9.62
C GLY A 433 5.69 0.80 9.42
N ASN A 434 6.17 1.92 9.97
CA ASN A 434 7.53 2.41 9.79
C ASN A 434 8.38 2.18 11.04
N PHE A 435 9.16 1.10 11.02
CA PHE A 435 10.16 0.70 12.01
C PHE A 435 11.59 1.05 11.55
N ALA A 436 11.75 1.86 10.51
CA ALA A 436 13.05 2.13 9.89
C ALA A 436 13.91 3.14 10.65
N SER A 437 13.40 3.78 11.72
CA SER A 437 14.14 4.73 12.55
C SER A 437 15.30 4.08 13.33
N GLY A 438 15.27 2.76 13.52
CA GLY A 438 16.29 1.97 14.21
C GLY A 438 15.73 0.61 14.64
N VAL A 439 16.58 -0.23 15.24
CA VAL A 439 16.19 -1.59 15.68
C VAL A 439 15.11 -1.50 16.75
N GLN A 440 14.09 -2.35 16.61
CA GLN A 440 12.99 -2.53 17.55
C GLN A 440 13.14 -3.83 18.33
N LEU A 441 12.49 -3.92 19.48
CA LEU A 441 12.40 -5.13 20.29
C LEU A 441 11.03 -5.75 20.09
N PHE A 442 10.97 -6.84 19.32
CA PHE A 442 9.73 -7.61 19.13
C PHE A 442 9.80 -8.87 19.98
N HIS A 443 8.88 -9.00 20.93
CA HIS A 443 8.74 -10.23 21.69
C HIS A 443 7.82 -11.20 20.96
N GLY A 444 8.26 -12.45 20.76
CA GLY A 444 7.42 -13.49 20.15
C GLY A 444 6.95 -13.20 18.72
N ALA A 445 5.81 -13.79 18.34
CA ALA A 445 5.25 -13.70 17.00
C ALA A 445 4.30 -12.51 16.88
N ASN A 446 4.43 -11.72 15.82
CA ASN A 446 3.62 -10.54 15.53
C ASN A 446 3.20 -10.53 14.05
N ALA A 447 2.20 -9.71 13.73
CA ALA A 447 1.68 -9.54 12.38
C ALA A 447 1.90 -8.11 11.89
N PHE A 448 2.45 -7.97 10.69
CA PHE A 448 2.76 -6.70 10.04
C PHE A 448 1.93 -6.55 8.77
N GLY A 449 1.25 -5.41 8.62
CA GLY A 449 0.55 -5.04 7.39
C GLY A 449 1.50 -4.82 6.21
N LYS A 450 0.95 -4.79 5.00
CA LYS A 450 1.69 -4.48 3.77
C LYS A 450 2.42 -3.14 3.85
N ASP A 451 3.47 -3.00 3.07
CA ASP A 451 4.31 -1.80 2.97
C ASP A 451 5.08 -1.45 4.25
N SER A 452 5.18 -2.38 5.21
CA SER A 452 5.96 -2.15 6.44
C SER A 452 7.45 -2.08 6.13
N LYS A 453 8.18 -1.24 6.89
CA LYS A 453 9.60 -0.96 6.68
C LYS A 453 10.39 -1.18 7.97
N PHE A 454 11.50 -1.91 7.88
CA PHE A 454 12.35 -2.24 9.03
C PHE A 454 13.75 -1.66 8.87
N ALA A 455 14.33 -1.25 9.99
CA ALA A 455 15.68 -0.70 10.02
C ALA A 455 16.75 -1.75 9.67
N ALA A 456 17.95 -1.27 9.35
CA ALA A 456 19.12 -2.12 9.25
C ALA A 456 19.40 -2.85 10.57
N SER A 457 19.91 -4.08 10.48
CA SER A 457 20.27 -4.94 11.60
C SER A 457 19.09 -5.33 12.51
N GLN A 458 17.85 -5.25 12.02
CA GLN A 458 16.69 -5.79 12.74
C GLN A 458 16.81 -7.31 12.83
N SER A 459 16.55 -7.88 14.01
CA SER A 459 16.46 -9.34 14.20
C SER A 459 15.04 -9.74 14.57
N PHE A 460 14.59 -10.88 14.06
CA PHE A 460 13.33 -11.53 14.40
C PHE A 460 13.62 -12.93 14.94
N ALA A 461 13.52 -13.08 16.27
CA ALA A 461 13.79 -14.35 16.95
C ALA A 461 12.67 -15.40 16.78
N ALA A 462 11.46 -14.96 16.43
CA ALA A 462 10.29 -15.81 16.25
C ALA A 462 9.71 -15.64 14.85
N ILE A 463 8.89 -16.60 14.43
CA ILE A 463 8.14 -16.53 13.17
C ILE A 463 7.22 -15.31 13.20
N GLN A 464 7.20 -14.55 12.12
CA GLN A 464 6.37 -13.35 11.99
C GLN A 464 5.41 -13.54 10.82
N THR A 465 4.28 -12.86 10.88
CA THR A 465 3.36 -12.78 9.73
C THR A 465 3.59 -11.46 9.03
N PHE A 466 4.03 -11.52 7.78
CA PHE A 466 4.15 -10.35 6.91
C PHE A 466 3.04 -10.42 5.85
N ASN A 467 2.17 -9.43 5.83
CA ASN A 467 1.15 -9.32 4.80
C ASN A 467 1.68 -8.45 3.65
N GLY A 468 1.38 -8.80 2.40
CA GLY A 468 1.85 -8.07 1.22
C GLY A 468 3.37 -7.88 1.15
N SER A 469 3.80 -6.89 0.36
CA SER A 469 5.22 -6.55 0.18
C SER A 469 5.75 -5.72 1.35
N ASN A 470 6.91 -6.09 1.91
CA ASN A 470 7.57 -5.35 2.99
C ASN A 470 9.05 -5.09 2.66
N THR A 471 9.66 -4.12 3.34
CA THR A 471 11.06 -3.72 3.13
C THR A 471 11.89 -3.94 4.39
N PHE A 472 12.99 -4.67 4.25
CA PHE A 472 13.91 -5.00 5.33
C PHE A 472 15.27 -4.34 5.09
N GLY A 473 15.80 -3.64 6.10
CA GLY A 473 17.10 -2.99 6.02
C GLY A 473 18.27 -3.99 5.95
N ALA A 474 19.45 -3.49 5.60
CA ALA A 474 20.67 -4.31 5.50
C ALA A 474 21.00 -5.01 6.84
N GLY A 475 21.47 -6.26 6.77
CA GLY A 475 21.84 -7.06 7.93
C GLY A 475 20.64 -7.55 8.75
N THR A 476 19.43 -7.54 8.19
CA THR A 476 18.27 -8.12 8.87
C THR A 476 18.49 -9.62 9.11
N ALA A 477 18.12 -10.14 10.27
CA ALA A 477 18.27 -11.55 10.61
C ALA A 477 16.91 -12.18 10.95
N PHE A 478 16.55 -13.25 10.25
CA PHE A 478 15.40 -14.09 10.59
C PHE A 478 15.90 -15.37 11.24
N ASP A 479 15.86 -15.45 12.57
CA ASP A 479 16.37 -16.59 13.36
C ASP A 479 15.34 -17.74 13.45
N ALA A 480 14.13 -17.51 12.96
CA ALA A 480 13.08 -18.51 12.79
C ALA A 480 12.74 -18.65 11.30
N VAL A 481 12.29 -19.84 10.90
CA VAL A 481 11.90 -20.15 9.52
C VAL A 481 10.69 -19.32 9.11
N GLN A 482 10.87 -18.46 8.11
CA GLN A 482 9.78 -17.65 7.55
C GLN A 482 9.19 -18.30 6.29
N ASN A 483 7.95 -17.97 6.00
CA ASN A 483 7.30 -18.35 4.75
C ASN A 483 6.84 -17.08 4.01
N PHE A 484 7.64 -16.65 3.03
CA PHE A 484 7.30 -15.54 2.14
C PHE A 484 6.60 -16.01 0.85
N ALA A 485 6.52 -17.32 0.61
CA ALA A 485 5.95 -17.89 -0.62
C ALA A 485 4.41 -17.78 -0.67
N ASP A 486 3.74 -17.90 0.47
CA ASP A 486 2.28 -17.91 0.55
C ASP A 486 1.66 -16.51 0.62
N ILE A 487 2.47 -15.45 0.55
CA ILE A 487 2.00 -14.07 0.57
C ILE A 487 1.60 -13.69 -0.86
N LYS A 488 0.30 -13.78 -1.17
CA LYS A 488 -0.23 -13.49 -2.51
C LYS A 488 -1.61 -12.84 -2.47
N VAL A 489 -1.94 -12.13 -3.53
CA VAL A 489 -3.29 -11.64 -3.85
C VAL A 489 -3.82 -12.40 -5.05
N GLY A 490 -5.13 -12.60 -5.15
CA GLY A 490 -5.66 -13.30 -6.33
C GLY A 490 -7.17 -13.41 -6.39
N SER A 491 -7.68 -13.85 -7.54
CA SER A 491 -9.11 -13.92 -7.87
C SER A 491 -9.83 -15.08 -7.20
N GLY A 492 -9.08 -16.06 -6.68
CA GLY A 492 -9.58 -17.40 -6.44
C GLY A 492 -9.97 -18.12 -7.75
N ASN A 493 -10.45 -19.35 -7.64
CA ASN A 493 -10.75 -20.16 -8.82
C ASN A 493 -12.05 -19.68 -9.51
N LEU A 494 -11.92 -19.20 -10.74
CA LEU A 494 -13.03 -18.78 -11.59
C LEU A 494 -13.39 -19.91 -12.56
N PRO A 495 -14.66 -20.39 -12.60
CA PRO A 495 -15.06 -21.51 -13.44
C PRO A 495 -15.14 -21.14 -14.92
N LEU A 496 -14.68 -22.06 -15.78
CA LEU A 496 -14.63 -21.91 -17.24
C LEU A 496 -15.63 -22.83 -17.96
N ALA A 497 -16.26 -22.31 -19.01
CA ALA A 497 -16.93 -23.11 -20.02
C ALA A 497 -15.88 -23.70 -20.98
N GLY A 498 -15.92 -25.01 -21.24
CA GLY A 498 -14.85 -25.72 -21.94
C GLY A 498 -14.56 -25.19 -23.35
N ASN A 499 -13.28 -25.10 -23.70
CA ASN A 499 -12.78 -24.65 -25.00
C ASN A 499 -11.82 -25.70 -25.58
N GLY A 500 -12.26 -26.38 -26.64
CA GLY A 500 -11.50 -27.46 -27.28
C GLY A 500 -10.55 -27.02 -28.41
N THR A 501 -10.59 -25.76 -28.85
CA THR A 501 -9.74 -25.27 -29.96
C THR A 501 -8.49 -24.54 -29.47
N GLY A 502 -8.39 -24.27 -28.17
CA GLY A 502 -7.33 -23.45 -27.57
C GLY A 502 -7.53 -21.96 -27.81
N THR A 503 -7.09 -21.13 -26.86
CA THR A 503 -6.96 -19.68 -27.05
C THR A 503 -5.80 -19.14 -26.22
N ALA A 504 -5.07 -18.16 -26.75
CA ALA A 504 -4.06 -17.42 -26.02
C ALA A 504 -4.59 -16.06 -25.53
N ASN A 505 -5.71 -15.61 -26.07
CA ASN A 505 -6.22 -14.27 -25.83
C ASN A 505 -6.91 -14.17 -24.47
N ILE A 506 -6.39 -13.32 -23.57
CA ILE A 506 -6.91 -13.22 -22.20
C ILE A 506 -8.34 -12.71 -22.18
N TYR A 507 -8.68 -11.76 -23.05
CA TYR A 507 -10.06 -11.28 -23.14
C TYR A 507 -11.01 -12.43 -23.53
N ASP A 508 -10.68 -13.23 -24.53
CA ASP A 508 -11.50 -14.40 -24.90
C ASP A 508 -11.59 -15.44 -23.77
N ILE A 509 -10.51 -15.63 -23.00
CA ILE A 509 -10.51 -16.49 -21.80
C ILE A 509 -11.51 -15.96 -20.76
N LEU A 510 -11.48 -14.67 -20.45
CA LEU A 510 -12.45 -14.06 -19.53
C LEU A 510 -13.89 -14.14 -20.03
N GLN A 511 -14.08 -14.08 -21.35
CA GLN A 511 -15.39 -14.27 -21.98
C GLN A 511 -15.86 -15.73 -21.97
N SER A 512 -14.95 -16.69 -21.77
CA SER A 512 -15.26 -18.12 -21.61
C SER A 512 -15.57 -18.53 -20.17
N LEU A 513 -15.49 -17.61 -19.19
CA LEU A 513 -15.97 -17.87 -17.84
C LEU A 513 -17.47 -18.20 -17.83
N ASP A 514 -17.91 -19.05 -16.90
CA ASP A 514 -19.35 -19.35 -16.71
C ASP A 514 -20.18 -18.08 -16.51
N SER A 515 -19.54 -17.05 -15.93
CA SER A 515 -20.02 -15.67 -15.92
C SER A 515 -18.94 -14.79 -16.53
N ALA A 516 -19.10 -14.48 -17.82
CA ALA A 516 -18.18 -13.60 -18.55
C ALA A 516 -17.92 -12.31 -17.76
N ALA A 517 -16.65 -11.92 -17.70
CA ALA A 517 -16.19 -10.77 -16.94
C ALA A 517 -15.30 -9.89 -17.81
N THR A 518 -15.37 -8.57 -17.59
CA THR A 518 -14.46 -7.60 -18.20
C THR A 518 -13.44 -7.06 -17.21
N THR A 519 -13.50 -7.51 -15.96
CA THR A 519 -12.63 -7.06 -14.86
C THR A 519 -12.39 -8.23 -13.90
N VAL A 520 -11.19 -8.34 -13.34
CA VAL A 520 -10.87 -9.31 -12.27
C VAL A 520 -10.31 -8.57 -11.06
N SER A 521 -11.04 -8.64 -9.94
CA SER A 521 -10.60 -8.07 -8.66
C SER A 521 -9.97 -9.14 -7.77
N ALA A 522 -8.98 -8.76 -6.97
CA ALA A 522 -8.44 -9.64 -5.94
C ALA A 522 -9.49 -9.90 -4.85
N LEU A 523 -9.56 -11.13 -4.34
CA LEU A 523 -10.44 -11.49 -3.24
C LEU A 523 -9.98 -10.85 -1.93
N GLY A 524 -10.94 -10.33 -1.16
CA GLY A 524 -10.69 -9.71 0.14
C GLY A 524 -10.73 -8.17 0.08
N PHE A 525 -11.30 -7.55 1.12
CA PHE A 525 -11.42 -6.09 1.18
C PHE A 525 -10.04 -5.44 1.31
N GLY A 526 -9.71 -4.52 0.40
CA GLY A 526 -8.43 -3.79 0.39
C GLY A 526 -7.29 -4.49 -0.34
N ASN A 527 -7.53 -5.69 -0.91
CA ASN A 527 -6.56 -6.37 -1.76
C ASN A 527 -6.60 -5.80 -3.18
N SER A 528 -5.42 -5.66 -3.78
CA SER A 528 -5.21 -5.08 -5.10
C SER A 528 -4.05 -5.79 -5.78
N TYR A 529 -4.16 -6.03 -7.08
CA TYR A 529 -3.00 -6.36 -7.91
C TYR A 529 -2.09 -5.13 -8.05
N SER A 530 -0.86 -5.37 -8.44
CA SER A 530 0.15 -4.37 -8.74
C SER A 530 0.75 -4.67 -10.12
N THR A 531 1.19 -3.63 -10.84
CA THR A 531 1.90 -3.82 -12.12
C THR A 531 3.06 -4.80 -11.96
N GLY A 532 3.13 -5.81 -12.83
CA GLY A 532 4.08 -6.91 -12.74
C GLY A 532 3.48 -8.20 -13.27
N ILE A 533 4.07 -9.33 -12.90
CA ILE A 533 3.59 -10.65 -13.34
C ILE A 533 2.34 -11.06 -12.56
N VAL A 534 1.35 -11.58 -13.29
CA VAL A 534 0.16 -12.28 -12.77
C VAL A 534 0.18 -13.69 -13.34
N TYR A 535 0.05 -14.66 -12.44
CA TYR A 535 -0.06 -16.08 -12.76
C TYR A 535 -1.49 -16.40 -13.17
N VAL A 536 -1.69 -16.73 -14.45
CA VAL A 536 -2.97 -17.08 -15.05
C VAL A 536 -3.00 -18.60 -15.25
N ASP A 537 -3.38 -19.30 -14.19
CA ASP A 537 -3.25 -20.74 -14.09
C ASP A 537 -4.57 -21.45 -14.34
N PHE A 538 -4.54 -22.51 -15.14
CA PHE A 538 -5.71 -23.27 -15.55
C PHE A 538 -5.73 -24.66 -14.91
N SER A 539 -6.89 -25.08 -14.44
CA SER A 539 -7.14 -26.48 -14.08
C SER A 539 -7.68 -27.27 -15.28
N ALA A 540 -7.42 -28.58 -15.32
CA ALA A 540 -7.95 -29.50 -16.35
C ALA A 540 -7.70 -29.06 -17.81
N VAL A 541 -6.45 -28.67 -18.10
CA VAL A 541 -5.95 -28.37 -19.44
C VAL A 541 -5.96 -29.63 -20.32
N THR A 542 -6.46 -29.51 -21.55
CA THR A 542 -6.46 -30.58 -22.56
C THR A 542 -5.35 -30.42 -23.59
N SER A 543 -4.86 -29.19 -23.81
CA SER A 543 -3.62 -28.88 -24.55
C SER A 543 -3.11 -27.48 -24.17
N GLY A 544 -1.80 -27.25 -24.27
CA GLY A 544 -1.14 -26.02 -23.79
C GLY A 544 -0.66 -26.11 -22.33
N ASN A 545 -0.20 -25.00 -21.77
CA ASN A 545 0.38 -24.94 -20.43
C ASN A 545 -0.69 -24.68 -19.37
N SER A 546 -0.63 -25.40 -18.25
CA SER A 546 -1.51 -25.15 -17.10
C SER A 546 -1.07 -23.99 -16.22
N ILE A 547 0.18 -23.56 -16.34
CA ILE A 547 0.76 -22.44 -15.59
C ILE A 547 1.23 -21.41 -16.61
N ASN A 548 0.82 -20.16 -16.43
CA ASN A 548 1.16 -19.10 -17.37
C ASN A 548 1.45 -17.78 -16.66
N ASP A 549 2.56 -17.17 -17.04
CA ASP A 549 3.04 -15.94 -16.44
C ASP A 549 2.74 -14.79 -17.41
N VAL A 550 1.96 -13.83 -16.94
CA VAL A 550 1.41 -12.77 -17.79
C VAL A 550 1.74 -11.41 -17.22
N GLN A 551 2.29 -10.54 -18.06
CA GLN A 551 2.55 -9.17 -17.66
C GLN A 551 1.24 -8.41 -17.50
N PHE A 552 0.99 -7.93 -16.29
CA PHE A 552 -0.08 -7.00 -15.95
C PHE A 552 0.46 -5.58 -15.91
N THR A 553 -0.16 -4.68 -16.67
CA THR A 553 0.09 -3.24 -16.61
C THR A 553 -1.16 -2.55 -16.10
N ASP A 554 -1.16 -2.18 -14.81
CA ASP A 554 -2.25 -1.43 -14.20
C ASP A 554 -2.25 0.01 -14.72
N ALA A 555 -2.84 0.22 -15.90
CA ALA A 555 -2.77 1.46 -16.65
C ALA A 555 -3.46 2.62 -15.91
N ASN A 556 -4.41 2.29 -15.03
CA ASN A 556 -5.22 3.25 -14.30
C ASN A 556 -4.92 3.29 -12.78
N SER A 557 -4.06 2.38 -12.29
CA SER A 557 -3.58 2.29 -10.90
C SER A 557 -4.69 2.00 -9.88
N ASN A 558 -5.76 1.30 -10.28
CA ASN A 558 -6.86 0.91 -9.39
C ASN A 558 -6.65 -0.46 -8.72
N GLY A 559 -5.63 -1.21 -9.13
CA GLY A 559 -5.31 -2.54 -8.61
C GLY A 559 -6.29 -3.65 -8.99
N ILE A 560 -7.10 -3.44 -10.03
CA ILE A 560 -8.04 -4.37 -10.63
C ILE A 560 -7.53 -4.66 -12.04
N ILE A 561 -7.64 -5.91 -12.49
CA ILE A 561 -7.29 -6.25 -13.87
C ILE A 561 -8.45 -5.85 -14.78
N ASP A 562 -8.28 -4.84 -15.63
CA ASP A 562 -9.30 -4.38 -16.56
C ASP A 562 -9.09 -4.94 -17.99
N CYS A 563 -10.07 -5.67 -18.50
CA CYS A 563 -10.10 -6.23 -19.86
C CYS A 563 -11.46 -6.00 -20.51
N VAL A 564 -11.78 -4.72 -20.75
CA VAL A 564 -13.07 -4.28 -21.34
C VAL A 564 -13.24 -4.65 -22.82
N SER A 565 -12.13 -4.86 -23.51
CA SER A 565 -12.05 -5.40 -24.88
C SER A 565 -10.64 -5.94 -25.09
N ASP A 566 -10.46 -6.84 -26.06
CA ASP A 566 -9.17 -7.38 -26.48
C ASP A 566 -8.04 -6.33 -26.55
N GLY A 567 -8.16 -5.30 -27.40
CA GLY A 567 -7.14 -4.25 -27.53
C GLY A 567 -7.01 -3.28 -26.34
N ALA A 568 -7.75 -3.48 -25.25
CA ALA A 568 -7.72 -2.66 -24.05
C ALA A 568 -7.57 -3.50 -22.77
N CYS A 569 -7.10 -4.75 -22.89
CA CYS A 569 -6.80 -5.60 -21.75
C CYS A 569 -5.47 -5.19 -21.12
N GLU A 570 -5.47 -5.03 -19.80
CA GLU A 570 -4.29 -4.67 -19.02
C GLU A 570 -3.35 -5.85 -18.78
N LEU A 571 -3.85 -7.09 -18.95
CA LEU A 571 -3.04 -8.28 -19.06
C LEU A 571 -2.59 -8.48 -20.51
N ALA A 572 -1.32 -8.83 -20.69
CA ALA A 572 -0.84 -9.38 -21.95
C ALA A 572 -1.54 -10.71 -22.29
N ASP A 573 -1.53 -11.10 -23.56
CA ASP A 573 -2.00 -12.43 -23.94
C ASP A 573 -1.02 -13.52 -23.50
N LEU A 574 -1.52 -14.76 -23.37
CA LEU A 574 -0.69 -15.92 -23.06
C LEU A 574 0.37 -16.13 -24.15
N SER A 575 1.55 -16.60 -23.77
CA SER A 575 2.63 -16.91 -24.72
C SER A 575 2.27 -18.08 -25.65
N LYS A 576 1.39 -18.99 -25.21
CA LYS A 576 0.88 -20.13 -25.98
C LYS A 576 -0.63 -20.30 -25.77
N PRO A 577 -1.39 -20.77 -26.78
CA PRO A 577 -2.81 -21.08 -26.61
C PRO A 577 -3.05 -22.22 -25.63
N VAL A 578 -4.11 -22.11 -24.82
CA VAL A 578 -4.54 -23.15 -23.86
C VAL A 578 -5.95 -23.61 -24.20
N ALA A 579 -6.15 -24.93 -24.31
CA ALA A 579 -7.44 -25.58 -24.42
C ALA A 579 -7.79 -26.26 -23.09
N PHE A 580 -9.06 -26.23 -22.69
CA PHE A 580 -9.48 -26.66 -21.36
C PHE A 580 -10.86 -27.32 -21.35
N ALA A 581 -11.05 -28.28 -20.45
CA ALA A 581 -12.31 -28.99 -20.28
C ALA A 581 -13.42 -28.09 -19.68
N ASN A 582 -14.68 -28.52 -19.76
CA ASN A 582 -15.81 -27.79 -19.17
C ASN A 582 -15.90 -27.87 -17.63
N THR A 583 -14.96 -28.55 -16.98
CA THR A 583 -14.79 -28.56 -15.52
C THR A 583 -13.58 -27.73 -15.08
N ALA A 584 -12.94 -27.02 -16.01
CA ALA A 584 -11.77 -26.21 -15.75
C ALA A 584 -12.10 -24.96 -14.93
N THR A 585 -11.08 -24.44 -14.28
CA THR A 585 -11.09 -23.15 -13.59
C THR A 585 -9.83 -22.40 -13.98
N VAL A 586 -9.90 -21.08 -14.07
CA VAL A 586 -8.72 -20.20 -14.14
C VAL A 586 -8.53 -19.48 -12.82
N LEU A 587 -7.28 -19.30 -12.41
CA LEU A 587 -6.86 -18.56 -11.23
C LEU A 587 -5.95 -17.43 -11.69
N PHE A 588 -6.22 -16.21 -11.24
CA PHE A 588 -5.35 -15.05 -11.42
C PHE A 588 -4.71 -14.74 -10.07
N ASP A 589 -3.45 -15.11 -9.88
CA ASP A 589 -2.71 -14.90 -8.63
C ASP A 589 -1.50 -14.00 -8.87
N GLN A 590 -1.12 -13.21 -7.87
CA GLN A 590 0.10 -12.43 -7.89
C GLN A 590 0.81 -12.57 -6.54
N SER A 591 2.05 -13.03 -6.60
CA SER A 591 2.91 -13.16 -5.42
C SER A 591 3.36 -11.78 -4.93
N SER A 592 3.38 -11.59 -3.61
CA SER A 592 3.91 -10.39 -2.97
C SER A 592 5.39 -10.58 -2.64
N THR A 593 6.25 -9.98 -3.44
CA THR A 593 7.71 -10.03 -3.22
C THR A 593 8.12 -9.10 -2.08
N GLN A 594 9.19 -9.48 -1.40
CA GLN A 594 9.78 -8.69 -0.32
C GLN A 594 11.03 -7.96 -0.82
N THR A 595 11.37 -6.82 -0.21
CA THR A 595 12.63 -6.13 -0.48
C THR A 595 13.60 -6.38 0.66
N PHE A 596 14.70 -7.09 0.39
CA PHE A 596 15.73 -7.38 1.38
C PHE A 596 16.99 -6.53 1.13
N GLY A 597 17.48 -5.88 2.18
CA GLY A 597 18.77 -5.21 2.17
C GLY A 597 19.94 -6.20 2.23
N SER A 598 21.14 -5.70 1.95
CA SER A 598 22.34 -6.53 1.86
C SER A 598 22.64 -7.28 3.15
N ASN A 599 23.20 -8.48 3.06
CA ASN A 599 23.51 -9.38 4.17
C ASN A 599 22.27 -9.73 5.02
N THR A 600 21.07 -9.74 4.44
CA THR A 600 19.92 -10.33 5.13
C THR A 600 20.18 -11.82 5.31
N ALA A 601 20.08 -12.31 6.55
CA ALA A 601 20.32 -13.69 6.92
C ALA A 601 18.99 -14.44 7.13
N PHE A 602 18.91 -15.63 6.56
CA PHE A 602 17.72 -16.48 6.59
C PHE A 602 18.00 -17.81 7.29
N THR A 603 17.04 -18.30 8.07
CA THR A 603 17.07 -19.65 8.64
C THR A 603 16.78 -20.71 7.56
N VAL A 604 17.43 -21.87 7.65
CA VAL A 604 17.18 -23.03 6.78
C VAL A 604 15.70 -23.34 6.55
N GLY A 605 15.31 -23.59 5.31
CA GLY A 605 13.93 -23.90 4.92
C GLY A 605 13.04 -22.68 4.69
N THR A 606 13.55 -21.45 4.86
CA THR A 606 12.82 -20.23 4.49
C THR A 606 12.39 -20.30 3.03
N SER A 607 11.11 -20.04 2.76
CA SER A 607 10.53 -20.05 1.41
C SER A 607 10.27 -18.65 0.89
N PHE A 608 10.40 -18.49 -0.43
CA PHE A 608 10.25 -17.20 -1.12
C PHE A 608 9.12 -17.24 -2.14
N ALA A 609 8.54 -16.07 -2.38
CA ALA A 609 7.60 -15.84 -3.45
C ALA A 609 8.22 -16.14 -4.83
N HIS A 610 7.38 -16.49 -5.79
CA HIS A 610 7.76 -16.46 -7.21
C HIS A 610 8.20 -15.04 -7.60
N GLU A 611 9.07 -14.91 -8.60
CA GLU A 611 9.58 -13.61 -9.08
C GLU A 611 10.32 -12.80 -7.99
N GLN A 612 10.71 -13.44 -6.87
CA GLN A 612 11.47 -12.77 -5.83
C GLN A 612 12.86 -12.40 -6.37
N VAL A 613 13.08 -11.10 -6.54
CA VAL A 613 14.38 -10.54 -6.93
C VAL A 613 15.13 -10.06 -5.69
N PHE A 614 16.34 -10.59 -5.48
CA PHE A 614 17.30 -10.06 -4.53
C PHE A 614 18.19 -9.04 -5.25
N THR A 615 18.06 -7.76 -4.88
CA THR A 615 18.84 -6.66 -5.46
C THR A 615 20.14 -6.36 -4.71
N SER A 616 20.46 -7.19 -3.73
CA SER A 616 21.71 -7.13 -2.97
C SER A 616 22.18 -8.53 -2.58
N THR A 617 23.46 -8.67 -2.21
CA THR A 617 24.03 -9.94 -1.70
C THR A 617 23.30 -10.39 -0.42
N MET A 618 22.93 -11.66 -0.34
CA MET A 618 22.20 -12.25 0.79
C MET A 618 23.08 -13.22 1.56
N ASP A 619 22.73 -13.49 2.83
CA ASP A 619 23.39 -14.53 3.63
C ASP A 619 22.53 -15.80 3.66
N PHE A 620 22.89 -16.76 2.79
CA PHE A 620 22.28 -18.09 2.73
C PHE A 620 23.07 -19.15 3.51
N THR A 621 23.87 -18.74 4.49
CA THR A 621 24.86 -19.62 5.11
C THR A 621 24.35 -20.51 6.24
N ASP A 622 23.07 -20.43 6.61
CA ASP A 622 22.45 -21.29 7.63
C ASP A 622 21.95 -22.64 7.07
N GLY A 623 21.61 -22.71 5.77
CA GLY A 623 21.18 -23.95 5.15
C GLY A 623 20.52 -23.78 3.79
N ALA A 624 19.92 -24.86 3.29
CA ALA A 624 19.16 -24.85 2.05
C ALA A 624 17.91 -23.98 2.18
N MET A 625 17.70 -23.12 1.18
CA MET A 625 16.51 -22.28 1.03
C MET A 625 15.49 -22.99 0.14
N THR A 626 14.22 -22.56 0.23
CA THR A 626 13.17 -23.01 -0.69
C THR A 626 12.87 -21.87 -1.67
N PHE A 627 13.59 -21.86 -2.80
CA PHE A 627 13.34 -20.95 -3.91
C PHE A 627 12.09 -21.35 -4.70
N ALA A 628 11.67 -20.48 -5.61
CA ALA A 628 10.51 -20.58 -6.49
C ALA A 628 10.89 -20.12 -7.91
N PRO A 629 10.07 -20.41 -8.94
CA PRO A 629 10.27 -19.93 -10.32
C PRO A 629 10.44 -18.41 -10.48
N GLY A 630 11.16 -18.01 -11.52
CA GLY A 630 11.35 -16.60 -11.91
C GLY A 630 12.23 -15.77 -10.96
N MET A 631 12.87 -16.40 -9.96
CA MET A 631 13.66 -15.66 -8.98
C MET A 631 14.94 -15.07 -9.57
N GLY A 632 15.30 -13.87 -9.11
CA GLY A 632 16.49 -13.15 -9.52
C GLY A 632 17.49 -12.98 -8.36
N PHE A 633 18.77 -13.20 -8.63
CA PHE A 633 19.84 -13.04 -7.63
C PHE A 633 20.82 -11.94 -8.02
N ASP A 634 21.20 -11.12 -7.05
CA ASP A 634 22.24 -10.09 -7.23
C ASP A 634 23.63 -10.68 -7.54
N ALA A 635 24.57 -9.81 -7.90
CA ALA A 635 25.96 -10.14 -8.08
C ALA A 635 26.61 -10.72 -6.81
N TYR A 636 27.62 -11.57 -7.04
CA TYR A 636 28.53 -12.12 -6.03
C TYR A 636 27.87 -12.96 -4.94
N GLN A 637 26.75 -13.63 -5.24
CA GLN A 637 26.13 -14.56 -4.31
C GLN A 637 26.97 -15.83 -4.13
N ASP A 638 27.04 -16.34 -2.89
CA ASP A 638 27.77 -17.56 -2.55
C ASP A 638 26.80 -18.70 -2.22
N PHE A 639 26.68 -19.65 -3.14
CA PHE A 639 25.87 -20.87 -3.00
C PHE A 639 26.73 -22.11 -2.75
N THR A 640 27.96 -21.95 -2.25
CA THR A 640 28.90 -23.09 -2.13
C THR A 640 28.63 -23.98 -0.92
N LYS A 641 27.93 -23.48 0.09
CA LYS A 641 27.77 -24.18 1.38
C LYS A 641 26.70 -25.27 1.36
N PHE A 642 25.59 -25.06 0.67
CA PHE A 642 24.42 -25.96 0.68
C PHE A 642 23.86 -26.19 -0.72
N ASP A 643 23.11 -27.29 -0.89
CA ASP A 643 22.35 -27.57 -2.11
C ASP A 643 21.01 -26.83 -2.03
N HIS A 644 20.83 -25.83 -2.88
CA HIS A 644 19.56 -25.12 -3.01
C HIS A 644 18.78 -25.67 -4.22
N ASN A 645 17.46 -25.48 -4.23
CA ASN A 645 16.58 -25.92 -5.30
C ASN A 645 16.57 -24.92 -6.47
N PHE A 646 17.58 -24.99 -7.35
CA PHE A 646 17.66 -24.13 -8.55
C PHE A 646 16.92 -24.67 -9.79
N ALA A 647 16.30 -25.84 -9.68
CA ALA A 647 15.62 -26.53 -10.78
C ALA A 647 14.21 -25.96 -11.03
N PHE A 648 14.14 -24.64 -11.24
CA PHE A 648 12.96 -23.92 -11.68
C PHE A 648 13.29 -23.10 -12.92
N ASP A 649 12.24 -22.76 -13.65
CA ASP A 649 12.33 -22.03 -14.90
C ASP A 649 12.51 -20.53 -14.65
N ASP A 650 13.08 -19.83 -15.63
CA ASP A 650 13.26 -18.36 -15.67
C ASP A 650 14.10 -17.77 -14.51
N MET A 651 15.01 -18.56 -13.95
CA MET A 651 15.89 -18.11 -12.87
C MET A 651 17.02 -17.23 -13.40
N THR A 652 17.22 -16.04 -12.82
CA THR A 652 18.29 -15.11 -13.22
C THR A 652 19.40 -15.01 -12.17
N TYR A 653 20.65 -15.12 -12.60
CA TYR A 653 21.83 -15.13 -11.72
C TYR A 653 22.75 -13.94 -12.00
N GLY A 654 23.12 -13.21 -10.95
CA GLY A 654 24.00 -12.05 -11.02
C GLY A 654 25.48 -12.42 -11.15
N LEU A 655 26.27 -11.52 -11.75
CA LEU A 655 27.68 -11.74 -12.06
C LEU A 655 28.52 -12.13 -10.84
N GLY A 656 29.53 -12.97 -11.02
CA GLY A 656 30.44 -13.37 -9.96
C GLY A 656 29.82 -14.33 -8.92
N SER A 657 28.58 -14.77 -9.12
CA SER A 657 27.96 -15.78 -8.26
C SER A 657 28.73 -17.11 -8.34
N THR A 658 28.83 -17.81 -7.21
CA THR A 658 29.60 -19.05 -7.08
C THR A 658 28.71 -20.21 -6.68
N PHE A 659 28.80 -21.31 -7.41
CA PHE A 659 28.01 -22.52 -7.22
C PHE A 659 28.91 -23.72 -6.96
N LYS A 660 28.48 -24.59 -6.05
CA LYS A 660 29.12 -25.90 -5.81
C LYS A 660 28.90 -26.85 -7.01
N THR A 661 29.40 -28.08 -6.88
CA THR A 661 29.17 -29.14 -7.88
C THR A 661 27.80 -29.78 -7.73
N ALA A 662 27.36 -30.46 -8.79
CA ALA A 662 26.13 -31.26 -8.86
C ALA A 662 24.84 -30.45 -8.62
N GLN A 663 24.85 -29.18 -9.05
CA GLN A 663 23.65 -28.36 -9.10
C GLN A 663 22.87 -28.66 -10.38
N THR A 664 21.55 -28.50 -10.30
CA THR A 664 20.64 -28.58 -11.44
C THR A 664 19.92 -27.25 -11.56
N PHE A 665 20.09 -26.59 -12.70
CA PHE A 665 19.38 -25.38 -13.09
C PHE A 665 18.22 -25.77 -14.01
N GLY A 666 17.06 -25.13 -13.84
CA GLY A 666 15.88 -25.38 -14.67
C GLY A 666 16.03 -24.83 -16.09
N MET A 667 14.92 -24.78 -16.82
CA MET A 667 14.90 -24.20 -18.18
C MET A 667 15.05 -22.67 -18.10
N ASP A 668 15.45 -22.06 -19.21
CA ASP A 668 15.54 -20.60 -19.33
C ASP A 668 16.44 -19.93 -18.27
N ALA A 669 17.39 -20.69 -17.71
CA ALA A 669 18.30 -20.19 -16.69
C ALA A 669 19.23 -19.11 -17.29
N ASN A 670 19.16 -17.90 -16.74
CA ASN A 670 19.82 -16.73 -17.28
C ASN A 670 21.08 -16.35 -16.49
N PHE A 671 22.24 -16.55 -17.11
CA PHE A 671 23.57 -16.18 -16.59
C PHE A 671 24.21 -15.03 -17.39
N THR A 672 23.42 -14.18 -18.06
CA THR A 672 23.93 -13.12 -18.94
C THR A 672 24.50 -11.90 -18.20
N SER A 673 24.23 -11.77 -16.90
CA SER A 673 24.73 -10.65 -16.08
C SER A 673 26.26 -10.59 -16.01
N GLY A 674 26.96 -11.71 -16.21
CA GLY A 674 28.43 -11.78 -16.25
C GLY A 674 28.96 -13.18 -15.94
N ILE A 675 30.26 -13.29 -15.68
CA ILE A 675 30.92 -14.58 -15.43
C ILE A 675 30.53 -15.14 -14.06
N MET A 676 30.14 -16.41 -14.04
CA MET A 676 29.85 -17.22 -12.86
C MET A 676 31.02 -18.15 -12.53
N THR A 677 31.09 -18.61 -11.29
CA THR A 677 32.05 -19.64 -10.85
C THR A 677 31.33 -20.95 -10.56
N PHE A 678 31.55 -21.97 -11.38
CA PHE A 678 31.06 -23.33 -11.16
C PHE A 678 32.20 -24.23 -10.67
N LEU A 679 32.13 -24.74 -9.44
CA LEU A 679 33.22 -25.51 -8.83
C LEU A 679 33.35 -26.95 -9.35
N GLY A 680 32.43 -27.40 -10.21
CA GLY A 680 32.41 -28.76 -10.74
C GLY A 680 31.38 -28.96 -11.85
N ALA A 681 30.98 -30.22 -12.06
CA ALA A 681 29.98 -30.60 -13.05
C ALA A 681 28.57 -30.24 -12.53
N ASN A 682 27.77 -29.58 -13.37
CA ASN A 682 26.38 -29.21 -13.10
C ASN A 682 25.50 -29.57 -14.31
N THR A 683 24.19 -29.53 -14.10
CA THR A 683 23.18 -29.73 -15.15
C THR A 683 22.46 -28.42 -15.41
N PHE A 684 22.35 -28.02 -16.68
CA PHE A 684 21.61 -26.85 -17.13
C PHE A 684 20.46 -27.28 -18.02
N GLY A 685 19.27 -26.76 -17.73
CA GLY A 685 18.07 -26.99 -18.51
C GLY A 685 18.17 -26.39 -19.92
N LYS A 686 17.21 -26.75 -20.77
CA LYS A 686 17.05 -26.17 -22.11
C LYS A 686 16.90 -24.64 -22.03
N ASP A 687 17.33 -23.96 -23.08
CA ASP A 687 17.24 -22.52 -23.32
C ASP A 687 18.00 -21.67 -22.27
N SER A 688 18.95 -22.27 -21.55
CA SER A 688 19.86 -21.51 -20.68
C SER A 688 20.77 -20.59 -21.50
N ILE A 689 21.09 -19.41 -20.96
CA ILE A 689 21.90 -18.39 -21.65
C ILE A 689 23.09 -17.97 -20.79
N PHE A 690 24.29 -17.91 -21.38
CA PHE A 690 25.54 -17.60 -20.68
C PHE A 690 26.22 -16.33 -21.22
N ALA A 691 26.72 -15.49 -20.29
CA ALA A 691 27.50 -14.30 -20.62
C ALA A 691 28.82 -14.62 -21.34
N ALA A 692 29.31 -13.63 -22.10
CA ALA A 692 30.59 -13.74 -22.80
C ALA A 692 31.76 -14.02 -21.84
N SER A 693 32.76 -14.76 -22.33
CA SER A 693 33.97 -15.14 -21.60
C SER A 693 33.75 -16.09 -20.41
N GLN A 694 32.59 -16.72 -20.28
CA GLN A 694 32.37 -17.75 -19.26
C GLN A 694 33.29 -18.95 -19.50
N THR A 695 33.90 -19.44 -18.42
CA THR A 695 34.79 -20.61 -18.43
C THR A 695 34.20 -21.73 -17.58
N PHE A 696 34.21 -22.95 -18.10
CA PHE A 696 33.84 -24.16 -17.36
C PHE A 696 35.08 -25.01 -17.09
N ALA A 697 35.42 -25.17 -15.81
CA ALA A 697 36.58 -25.96 -15.37
C ALA A 697 36.31 -27.46 -15.24
N ALA A 698 35.10 -27.90 -15.57
CA ALA A 698 34.65 -29.29 -15.56
C ALA A 698 33.62 -29.49 -16.68
N THR A 699 33.44 -30.73 -17.12
CA THR A 699 32.38 -31.13 -18.04
C THR A 699 31.02 -30.80 -17.42
N GLN A 700 30.17 -30.11 -18.17
CA GLN A 700 28.79 -29.78 -17.77
C GLN A 700 27.80 -30.71 -18.50
N ASN A 701 26.61 -30.82 -17.96
CA ASN A 701 25.50 -31.50 -18.61
C ASN A 701 24.48 -30.44 -19.08
N PHE A 702 24.09 -30.50 -20.34
CA PHE A 702 23.03 -29.68 -20.91
C PHE A 702 21.91 -30.61 -21.32
N THR A 703 20.65 -30.21 -21.17
CA THR A 703 19.50 -31.09 -21.48
C THR A 703 18.72 -30.66 -22.73
N GLY A 704 19.21 -29.66 -23.47
CA GLY A 704 18.56 -29.12 -24.67
C GLY A 704 19.44 -28.09 -25.38
N ALA A 705 18.85 -27.32 -26.29
CA ALA A 705 19.51 -26.17 -26.93
C ALA A 705 19.84 -25.10 -25.88
N ASN A 706 20.99 -24.45 -25.97
CA ASN A 706 21.38 -23.33 -25.10
C ASN A 706 22.14 -22.28 -25.91
N THR A 707 22.23 -21.07 -25.37
CA THR A 707 22.94 -19.96 -25.99
C THR A 707 24.18 -19.59 -25.18
N PHE A 708 25.33 -19.60 -25.84
CA PHE A 708 26.61 -19.23 -25.27
C PHE A 708 27.15 -18.00 -26.02
N CYS A 709 27.39 -16.90 -25.32
CA CYS A 709 27.93 -15.68 -25.92
C CYS A 709 29.42 -15.83 -26.38
N ASP A 710 30.07 -14.74 -26.76
CA ASP A 710 31.44 -14.76 -27.29
C ASP A 710 32.49 -15.28 -26.28
N ALA A 711 33.58 -15.85 -26.79
CA ALA A 711 34.82 -16.19 -26.06
C ALA A 711 34.65 -17.18 -24.90
N MET A 712 33.69 -18.09 -25.00
CA MET A 712 33.44 -19.14 -24.01
C MET A 712 34.60 -20.13 -23.94
N THR A 713 34.77 -20.84 -22.82
CA THR A 713 35.78 -21.90 -22.70
C THR A 713 35.20 -23.14 -22.04
N PHE A 714 35.22 -24.27 -22.74
CA PHE A 714 34.72 -25.56 -22.26
C PHE A 714 35.84 -26.53 -21.88
N PHE A 715 35.56 -27.39 -20.91
CA PHE A 715 36.49 -28.42 -20.46
C PHE A 715 36.62 -29.57 -21.49
N VAL A 716 37.59 -30.46 -21.26
CA VAL A 716 37.80 -31.64 -22.12
C VAL A 716 36.59 -32.59 -22.08
N ASN A 717 36.34 -33.29 -23.18
CA ASN A 717 35.24 -34.25 -23.35
C ASN A 717 33.84 -33.67 -23.04
N GLN A 718 33.61 -32.39 -23.35
CA GLN A 718 32.27 -31.81 -23.27
C GLN A 718 31.35 -32.49 -24.30
N ASP A 719 30.16 -32.90 -23.87
CA ASP A 719 29.18 -33.53 -24.77
C ASP A 719 28.02 -32.57 -25.03
N PHE A 720 27.81 -32.23 -26.30
CA PHE A 720 26.64 -31.51 -26.80
C PHE A 720 25.84 -32.37 -27.81
N GLY A 721 26.25 -33.61 -28.07
CA GLY A 721 25.71 -34.44 -29.15
C GLY A 721 24.88 -35.65 -28.70
N SER A 722 24.78 -35.91 -27.40
CA SER A 722 23.96 -37.00 -26.84
C SER A 722 22.56 -36.55 -26.39
N MET A 723 22.16 -35.32 -26.71
CA MET A 723 20.84 -34.76 -26.43
C MET A 723 20.01 -34.96 -27.69
N PHE A 724 18.96 -35.78 -27.65
CA PHE A 724 18.07 -35.94 -28.80
C PHE A 724 16.65 -36.24 -28.36
N GLU A 725 15.71 -35.65 -29.08
CA GLU A 725 14.29 -35.98 -29.04
C GLU A 725 14.03 -37.07 -30.08
N THR A 726 13.18 -38.04 -29.77
CA THR A 726 12.84 -39.10 -30.73
C THR A 726 11.42 -39.61 -30.56
N SER A 727 10.76 -40.00 -31.65
CA SER A 727 9.48 -40.73 -31.61
C SER A 727 9.66 -42.19 -31.20
N GLY A 728 10.89 -42.69 -31.16
CA GLY A 728 11.15 -44.13 -31.25
C GLY A 728 10.86 -44.66 -32.66
N ASP A 729 10.99 -45.98 -32.84
CA ASP A 729 10.71 -46.66 -34.10
C ASP A 729 9.19 -46.88 -34.27
N LEU A 730 8.58 -46.18 -35.22
CA LEU A 730 7.17 -46.31 -35.58
C LEU A 730 7.02 -47.27 -36.77
N ARG A 731 6.20 -48.32 -36.62
CA ARG A 731 6.00 -49.35 -37.66
C ARG A 731 5.10 -48.83 -38.78
N LEU A 732 5.45 -49.10 -40.04
CA LEU A 732 4.71 -48.68 -41.23
C LEU A 732 4.08 -49.84 -42.00
N ASN A 733 2.86 -49.61 -42.49
CA ASN A 733 2.25 -50.38 -43.56
C ASN A 733 2.94 -50.11 -44.91
N GLY A 734 3.06 -51.14 -45.75
CA GLY A 734 3.81 -51.02 -47.01
C GLY A 734 3.09 -50.18 -48.06
N ILE A 735 3.85 -49.38 -48.82
CA ILE A 735 3.32 -48.56 -49.93
C ILE A 735 3.87 -49.04 -51.28
N THR A 736 3.02 -49.11 -52.30
CA THR A 736 3.41 -49.64 -53.64
C THR A 736 3.70 -48.55 -54.67
N THR A 737 3.12 -47.36 -54.48
CA THR A 737 3.38 -46.13 -55.22
C THR A 737 4.30 -45.24 -54.41
N SER A 738 5.37 -44.70 -55.01
CA SER A 738 6.26 -43.80 -54.28
C SER A 738 5.58 -42.46 -53.99
N THR A 739 5.81 -41.86 -52.83
CA THR A 739 5.24 -40.56 -52.42
C THR A 739 6.31 -39.64 -51.82
N THR A 740 6.10 -38.32 -51.84
CA THR A 740 6.87 -37.32 -51.09
C THR A 740 6.11 -36.75 -49.90
N ASP A 741 4.80 -37.01 -49.84
CA ASP A 741 3.86 -36.38 -48.91
C ASP A 741 3.84 -37.08 -47.54
N TRP A 742 4.08 -36.30 -46.49
CA TRP A 742 4.10 -36.76 -45.10
C TRP A 742 2.73 -37.12 -44.56
N TYR A 743 1.65 -36.48 -44.99
CA TYR A 743 0.29 -36.86 -44.60
C TYR A 743 -0.01 -38.29 -45.02
N THR A 744 0.35 -38.67 -46.25
CA THR A 744 0.25 -40.05 -46.73
C THR A 744 1.14 -41.02 -45.96
N ILE A 745 2.36 -40.61 -45.58
CA ILE A 745 3.31 -41.50 -44.88
C ILE A 745 2.89 -41.74 -43.43
N ILE A 746 2.54 -40.68 -42.69
CA ILE A 746 2.16 -40.73 -41.28
C ILE A 746 0.84 -41.51 -41.11
N ALA A 747 -0.10 -41.38 -42.04
CA ALA A 747 -1.32 -42.17 -42.06
C ALA A 747 -1.10 -43.68 -42.27
N LEU A 748 0.12 -44.13 -42.63
CA LEU A 748 0.48 -45.54 -42.76
C LEU A 748 1.15 -46.11 -41.50
N ILE A 749 1.31 -45.31 -40.44
CA ILE A 749 1.84 -45.80 -39.16
C ILE A 749 0.82 -46.73 -38.50
N ASP A 750 1.26 -47.96 -38.22
CA ASP A 750 0.49 -49.08 -37.67
C ASP A 750 1.36 -49.78 -36.63
N GLU A 751 1.38 -49.24 -35.40
CA GLU A 751 2.28 -49.67 -34.34
C GLU A 751 2.01 -51.11 -33.86
N ASP A 752 0.74 -51.53 -33.87
CA ASP A 752 0.28 -52.84 -33.38
C ASP A 752 0.07 -53.91 -34.48
N ASP A 753 0.32 -53.59 -35.76
CA ASP A 753 0.13 -54.48 -36.91
C ASP A 753 -1.31 -55.01 -37.04
N ASP A 754 -2.29 -54.20 -36.60
CA ASP A 754 -3.71 -54.56 -36.55
C ASP A 754 -4.54 -53.97 -37.70
N GLY A 755 -3.94 -53.05 -38.45
CA GLY A 755 -4.53 -52.39 -39.63
C GLY A 755 -5.55 -51.30 -39.30
N VAL A 756 -5.56 -50.75 -38.07
CA VAL A 756 -6.54 -49.76 -37.61
C VAL A 756 -5.95 -48.38 -37.32
N ASP A 757 -4.63 -48.24 -37.23
CA ASP A 757 -4.03 -46.96 -36.85
C ASP A 757 -3.67 -46.10 -38.06
N GLY A 758 -4.11 -44.84 -38.00
CA GLY A 758 -3.77 -43.78 -38.93
C GLY A 758 -3.44 -42.57 -38.08
N HIS A 759 -2.19 -42.49 -37.63
CA HIS A 759 -1.73 -41.37 -36.82
C HIS A 759 -1.94 -40.06 -37.60
N THR A 760 -2.28 -39.00 -36.89
CA THR A 760 -2.36 -37.65 -37.44
C THR A 760 -1.43 -36.68 -36.72
N ALA A 761 -0.70 -37.17 -35.70
CA ALA A 761 0.18 -36.39 -34.85
C ALA A 761 1.32 -37.29 -34.33
N ILE A 762 2.54 -36.77 -34.21
CA ILE A 762 3.71 -37.48 -33.68
C ILE A 762 4.35 -36.67 -32.54
N ASN A 763 4.42 -37.29 -31.35
CA ASN A 763 5.08 -36.73 -30.17
C ASN A 763 6.51 -37.24 -30.04
N ALA A 764 7.39 -36.47 -29.39
CA ALA A 764 8.65 -37.01 -28.90
C ALA A 764 8.41 -37.89 -27.67
N THR A 765 9.17 -38.96 -27.52
CA THR A 765 9.07 -39.91 -26.40
C THR A 765 9.85 -39.47 -25.17
N ASN A 766 10.84 -38.58 -25.32
CA ASN A 766 11.71 -38.13 -24.23
C ASN A 766 11.09 -36.92 -23.51
N SER A 767 11.00 -35.76 -24.19
CA SER A 767 10.43 -34.52 -23.62
C SER A 767 8.90 -34.40 -23.81
N GLY A 768 8.33 -35.14 -24.76
CA GLY A 768 6.97 -34.95 -25.23
C GLY A 768 6.85 -34.02 -26.45
N ILE A 769 7.89 -33.25 -26.78
CA ILE A 769 7.84 -32.19 -27.80
C ILE A 769 9.06 -32.17 -28.75
N TYR A 770 8.88 -31.59 -29.92
CA TYR A 770 9.91 -31.17 -30.88
C TYR A 770 9.94 -29.64 -30.97
N ASP A 771 11.11 -29.08 -31.22
CA ASP A 771 11.29 -27.67 -31.56
C ASP A 771 11.10 -27.45 -33.07
N THR A 772 10.64 -26.26 -33.50
CA THR A 772 10.67 -25.89 -34.93
C THR A 772 12.10 -25.95 -35.45
N GLY A 773 12.34 -26.67 -36.54
CA GLY A 773 13.69 -26.93 -37.02
C GLY A 773 13.80 -28.15 -37.91
N ILE A 774 14.98 -28.77 -37.93
CA ILE A 774 15.19 -30.01 -38.68
C ILE A 774 14.79 -31.20 -37.81
N VAL A 775 14.04 -32.13 -38.39
CA VAL A 775 13.72 -33.44 -37.87
C VAL A 775 14.28 -34.47 -38.85
N TYR A 776 15.09 -35.39 -38.34
CA TYR A 776 15.64 -36.54 -39.06
C TYR A 776 14.57 -37.64 -39.10
N ALA A 777 13.88 -37.75 -40.23
CA ALA A 777 12.77 -38.67 -40.44
C ALA A 777 13.25 -39.88 -41.27
N ASP A 778 13.94 -40.80 -40.60
CA ASP A 778 14.71 -41.85 -41.24
C ASP A 778 13.95 -43.18 -41.27
N PHE A 779 13.95 -43.83 -42.44
CA PHE A 779 13.37 -45.16 -42.64
C PHE A 779 14.43 -46.24 -42.40
N SER A 780 14.08 -47.29 -41.67
CA SER A 780 14.98 -48.44 -41.49
C SER A 780 15.25 -49.21 -42.78
N ALA A 781 14.33 -49.17 -43.75
CA ALA A 781 14.56 -49.67 -45.10
C ALA A 781 13.65 -49.02 -46.16
N VAL A 782 14.15 -48.83 -47.38
CA VAL A 782 13.33 -48.43 -48.52
C VAL A 782 13.58 -49.36 -49.71
N THR A 783 12.54 -49.58 -50.52
CA THR A 783 12.63 -50.29 -51.81
C THR A 783 12.93 -49.34 -52.97
N PHE A 784 12.75 -48.04 -52.77
CA PHE A 784 13.06 -46.94 -53.69
C PHE A 784 13.08 -45.63 -52.90
N GLY A 785 13.98 -44.69 -53.25
CA GLY A 785 14.14 -43.41 -52.54
C GLY A 785 15.32 -43.41 -51.55
N SER A 786 15.41 -42.35 -50.73
CA SER A 786 16.40 -42.23 -49.64
C SER A 786 15.89 -42.87 -48.35
N GLN A 787 16.79 -43.55 -47.62
CA GLN A 787 16.50 -44.00 -46.25
C GLN A 787 16.64 -42.87 -45.23
N ILE A 788 17.56 -41.94 -45.49
CA ILE A 788 17.89 -40.82 -44.59
C ILE A 788 17.22 -39.57 -45.13
N ASN A 789 16.46 -38.87 -44.30
CA ASN A 789 15.72 -37.67 -44.70
C ASN A 789 15.75 -36.60 -43.62
N ASP A 790 16.33 -35.46 -43.96
CA ASP A 790 16.33 -34.26 -43.13
C ASP A 790 15.13 -33.40 -43.54
N VAL A 791 14.20 -33.15 -42.62
CA VAL A 791 12.93 -32.50 -42.92
C VAL A 791 12.74 -31.26 -42.06
N THR A 792 12.32 -30.15 -42.65
CA THR A 792 11.94 -28.97 -41.87
C THR A 792 10.57 -29.19 -41.23
N PHE A 793 10.52 -29.18 -39.90
CA PHE A 793 9.31 -29.08 -39.10
C PHE A 793 9.02 -27.62 -38.77
N THR A 794 7.80 -27.15 -39.07
CA THR A 794 7.28 -25.84 -38.68
C THR A 794 6.08 -26.04 -37.78
N ASP A 795 6.30 -25.94 -36.47
CA ASP A 795 5.25 -26.03 -35.47
C ASP A 795 4.35 -24.79 -35.59
N SER A 796 3.22 -24.93 -36.29
CA SER A 796 2.37 -23.80 -36.69
C SER A 796 1.43 -23.38 -35.57
N ASN A 797 1.21 -24.26 -34.59
CA ASN A 797 0.34 -24.03 -33.45
C ASN A 797 1.10 -23.96 -32.10
N ASN A 798 2.43 -24.09 -32.14
CA ASN A 798 3.37 -23.98 -31.03
C ASN A 798 3.16 -25.02 -29.91
N ASN A 799 2.58 -26.19 -30.23
CA ASN A 799 2.33 -27.26 -29.27
C ASN A 799 3.51 -28.26 -29.14
N GLY A 800 4.52 -28.15 -30.02
CA GLY A 800 5.69 -29.03 -30.07
C GLY A 800 5.40 -30.44 -30.63
N VAL A 801 4.23 -30.65 -31.23
CA VAL A 801 3.80 -31.93 -31.80
C VAL A 801 3.87 -31.81 -33.30
N ILE A 802 4.33 -32.86 -33.98
CA ILE A 802 4.28 -32.87 -35.45
C ILE A 802 2.85 -33.18 -35.88
N ASP A 803 2.07 -32.16 -36.23
CA ASP A 803 0.69 -32.29 -36.64
C ASP A 803 0.55 -32.43 -38.17
N CYS A 804 -0.17 -33.48 -38.58
CA CYS A 804 -0.53 -33.74 -39.97
C CYS A 804 -2.03 -33.95 -40.08
N THR A 805 -2.78 -32.95 -39.61
CA THR A 805 -4.24 -32.94 -39.55
C THR A 805 -4.85 -32.14 -40.72
N GLY A 806 -5.51 -32.82 -41.67
CA GLY A 806 -6.28 -32.16 -42.73
C GLY A 806 -6.75 -33.10 -43.85
N THR A 807 -7.22 -32.55 -44.97
CA THR A 807 -7.71 -33.31 -46.14
C THR A 807 -7.00 -32.92 -47.45
N ALA A 808 -5.89 -32.19 -47.38
CA ALA A 808 -5.14 -31.66 -48.52
C ALA A 808 -3.64 -31.96 -48.39
N ASP A 809 -2.93 -31.99 -49.52
CA ASP A 809 -1.52 -32.40 -49.64
C ASP A 809 -0.53 -31.43 -48.92
N ASP A 810 -1.00 -30.31 -48.36
CA ASP A 810 -0.24 -29.28 -47.64
C ASP A 810 -0.60 -29.18 -46.14
N ALA A 811 -1.31 -30.18 -45.60
CA ALA A 811 -1.86 -30.15 -44.24
C ALA A 811 -0.95 -30.76 -43.15
N CYS A 812 0.36 -30.87 -43.40
CA CYS A 812 1.33 -31.42 -42.46
C CYS A 812 2.40 -30.37 -42.14
N GLU A 813 2.79 -30.29 -40.87
CA GLU A 813 3.81 -29.35 -40.39
C GLU A 813 5.24 -29.71 -40.81
N LEU A 814 5.42 -30.93 -41.35
CA LEU A 814 6.64 -31.34 -42.02
C LEU A 814 6.63 -30.91 -43.48
N ALA A 815 7.72 -30.27 -43.91
CA ALA A 815 7.95 -30.01 -45.32
C ALA A 815 8.03 -31.34 -46.12
N ASP A 816 7.45 -31.36 -47.32
CA ASP A 816 7.50 -32.52 -48.21
C ASP A 816 8.93 -33.06 -48.43
N LEU A 817 9.04 -34.37 -48.57
CA LEU A 817 10.30 -35.02 -48.87
C LEU A 817 10.90 -34.49 -50.19
N PRO A 818 12.21 -34.21 -50.24
CA PRO A 818 12.87 -33.71 -51.46
C PRO A 818 12.90 -34.76 -52.60
N SER A 819 12.66 -36.03 -52.30
CA SER A 819 12.54 -37.11 -53.29
C SER A 819 11.57 -38.20 -52.82
N SER A 820 10.86 -38.84 -53.75
CA SER A 820 9.82 -39.80 -53.37
C SER A 820 10.39 -41.11 -52.82
N VAL A 821 9.70 -41.68 -51.82
CA VAL A 821 10.08 -42.92 -51.15
C VAL A 821 9.04 -44.01 -51.37
N ARG A 822 9.48 -45.28 -51.33
CA ARG A 822 8.62 -46.47 -51.33
C ARG A 822 9.23 -47.55 -50.46
N PHE A 823 8.45 -48.15 -49.57
CA PHE A 823 8.91 -49.12 -48.58
C PHE A 823 7.98 -50.33 -48.45
N ALA A 824 8.50 -51.43 -47.89
CA ALA A 824 7.75 -52.67 -47.67
C ALA A 824 7.02 -52.63 -46.31
N ALA A 825 5.98 -53.45 -46.15
CA ALA A 825 5.30 -53.58 -44.86
C ALA A 825 6.25 -54.06 -43.76
N GLY A 826 6.14 -53.47 -42.57
CA GLY A 826 7.03 -53.72 -41.44
C GLY A 826 8.36 -52.95 -41.48
N THR A 827 8.51 -52.00 -42.42
CA THR A 827 9.52 -50.94 -42.31
C THR A 827 9.20 -50.08 -41.09
N THR A 828 10.21 -49.56 -40.41
CA THR A 828 10.03 -48.57 -39.34
C THR A 828 10.52 -47.20 -39.79
N ILE A 829 9.93 -46.15 -39.23
CA ILE A 829 10.40 -44.77 -39.33
C ILE A 829 10.61 -44.21 -37.93
N SER A 830 11.69 -43.47 -37.75
CA SER A 830 11.94 -42.71 -36.53
C SER A 830 12.06 -41.23 -36.88
N PHE A 831 11.40 -40.38 -36.11
CA PHE A 831 11.61 -38.95 -36.11
C PHE A 831 12.60 -38.65 -34.99
N VAL A 832 13.75 -38.07 -35.30
CA VAL A 832 14.77 -37.69 -34.33
C VAL A 832 15.10 -36.22 -34.51
N GLN A 833 15.24 -35.48 -33.41
CA GLN A 833 15.72 -34.11 -33.45
C GLN A 833 16.84 -33.93 -32.42
N ASP A 834 17.99 -33.49 -32.91
CA ASP A 834 19.14 -33.19 -32.07
C ASP A 834 19.16 -31.69 -31.74
N PRO A 835 19.04 -31.26 -30.47
CA PRO A 835 19.14 -29.86 -30.10
C PRO A 835 20.54 -29.34 -30.36
N VAL A 836 20.63 -28.35 -31.25
CA VAL A 836 21.89 -27.65 -31.55
C VAL A 836 22.10 -26.51 -30.56
N GLN A 837 23.35 -26.21 -30.24
CA GLN A 837 23.71 -25.11 -29.38
C GLN A 837 23.96 -23.84 -30.21
N ASP A 838 23.76 -22.66 -29.64
CA ASP A 838 24.20 -21.41 -30.25
C ASP A 838 25.51 -20.95 -29.60
N PHE A 839 26.56 -20.82 -30.41
CA PHE A 839 27.89 -20.42 -29.96
C PHE A 839 28.29 -19.07 -30.56
N GLY A 840 28.61 -18.13 -29.68
CA GLY A 840 29.28 -16.88 -30.02
C GLY A 840 30.68 -17.10 -30.59
N SER A 841 31.29 -16.00 -31.02
CA SER A 841 32.60 -16.00 -31.67
C SER A 841 33.72 -16.38 -30.72
N ASN A 842 34.75 -17.03 -31.24
CA ASN A 842 35.96 -17.43 -30.51
C ASN A 842 35.70 -18.34 -29.30
N THR A 843 34.66 -19.17 -29.32
CA THR A 843 34.50 -20.20 -28.29
C THR A 843 35.65 -21.21 -28.36
N VAL A 844 36.24 -21.50 -27.21
CA VAL A 844 37.34 -22.47 -27.02
C VAL A 844 36.76 -23.79 -26.53
N PHE A 845 37.01 -24.85 -27.28
CA PHE A 845 36.54 -26.20 -26.94
C PHE A 845 37.70 -27.08 -26.47
N GLY A 846 37.54 -27.75 -25.33
CA GLY A 846 38.51 -28.73 -24.86
C GLY A 846 38.54 -29.98 -25.75
N PRO A 847 39.69 -30.66 -25.88
CA PRO A 847 39.80 -31.90 -26.67
C PRO A 847 38.75 -32.94 -26.33
N GLY A 848 38.25 -33.63 -27.35
CA GLY A 848 37.20 -34.65 -27.25
C GLY A 848 35.79 -34.10 -27.16
N THR A 849 35.59 -32.78 -27.35
CA THR A 849 34.25 -32.20 -27.39
C THR A 849 33.43 -32.83 -28.52
N THR A 850 32.18 -33.20 -28.22
CA THR A 850 31.23 -33.82 -29.15
C THR A 850 30.08 -32.87 -29.43
N PHE A 851 29.68 -32.77 -30.69
CA PHE A 851 28.58 -31.91 -31.13
C PHE A 851 27.41 -32.73 -31.65
N ALA A 852 26.22 -32.14 -31.67
CA ALA A 852 25.06 -32.71 -32.33
C ALA A 852 25.27 -32.77 -33.87
N PRO A 853 24.72 -33.78 -34.57
CA PRO A 853 24.56 -33.74 -36.01
C PRO A 853 23.91 -32.42 -36.46
N GLY A 854 24.35 -31.89 -37.61
CA GLY A 854 23.77 -30.65 -38.15
C GLY A 854 24.17 -29.34 -37.43
N GLN A 855 24.99 -29.38 -36.37
CA GLN A 855 25.41 -28.17 -35.65
C GLN A 855 25.96 -27.08 -36.59
N ILE A 856 25.41 -25.87 -36.47
CA ILE A 856 25.80 -24.69 -37.25
C ILE A 856 26.63 -23.76 -36.38
N PHE A 857 27.79 -23.33 -36.88
CA PHE A 857 28.56 -22.24 -36.29
C PHE A 857 28.34 -20.97 -37.10
N SER A 858 27.69 -19.98 -36.48
CA SER A 858 27.38 -18.68 -37.08
C SER A 858 28.56 -17.69 -37.06
N SER A 859 29.66 -18.08 -36.43
CA SER A 859 30.89 -17.28 -36.26
C SER A 859 32.13 -18.19 -36.17
N THR A 860 33.32 -17.62 -36.24
CA THR A 860 34.58 -18.37 -36.12
C THR A 860 34.77 -18.90 -34.69
N GLN A 861 35.31 -20.11 -34.58
CA GLN A 861 35.52 -20.82 -33.32
C GLN A 861 37.00 -21.17 -33.11
N ASN A 862 37.39 -21.50 -31.89
CA ASN A 862 38.75 -21.91 -31.56
C ASN A 862 38.80 -23.42 -31.22
N PHE A 863 39.34 -24.19 -32.16
CA PHE A 863 39.54 -25.64 -32.03
C PHE A 863 41.01 -26.03 -31.73
N ALA A 864 41.86 -25.06 -31.35
CA ALA A 864 43.30 -25.27 -31.24
C ALA A 864 43.73 -26.19 -30.09
N ASP A 865 42.88 -26.42 -29.09
CA ASP A 865 43.23 -27.14 -27.88
C ASP A 865 43.25 -28.67 -28.06
N GLY A 866 42.74 -29.19 -29.18
CA GLY A 866 42.86 -30.59 -29.57
C GLY A 866 41.77 -31.09 -30.51
N ALA A 867 41.78 -32.40 -30.81
CA ALA A 867 40.83 -32.99 -31.75
C ALA A 867 39.39 -32.94 -31.21
N MET A 868 38.45 -32.63 -32.10
CA MET A 868 37.00 -32.57 -31.83
C MET A 868 36.30 -33.78 -32.46
N ASN A 869 35.18 -34.21 -31.88
CA ASN A 869 34.33 -35.25 -32.46
C ASN A 869 33.26 -34.61 -33.35
N PHE A 870 33.65 -34.19 -34.56
CA PHE A 870 32.70 -33.65 -35.55
C PHE A 870 31.74 -34.73 -36.05
N LYS A 871 30.49 -34.33 -36.33
CA LYS A 871 29.40 -35.19 -36.80
C LYS A 871 28.93 -34.80 -38.20
N ALA A 872 28.11 -35.64 -38.82
CA ALA A 872 27.56 -35.36 -40.14
C ALA A 872 26.70 -34.07 -40.15
N GLY A 873 26.66 -33.39 -41.30
CA GLY A 873 25.80 -32.23 -41.52
C GLY A 873 26.26 -30.93 -40.86
N MET A 874 27.38 -30.90 -40.12
CA MET A 874 27.83 -29.67 -39.46
C MET A 874 28.22 -28.57 -40.45
N HIS A 875 27.94 -27.31 -40.09
CA HIS A 875 28.25 -26.14 -40.91
C HIS A 875 29.21 -25.20 -40.18
N PHE A 876 30.35 -24.89 -40.80
CA PHE A 876 31.38 -24.00 -40.25
C PHE A 876 31.36 -22.63 -40.93
N PHE A 877 31.60 -21.57 -40.15
CA PHE A 877 31.62 -20.19 -40.62
C PHE A 877 32.76 -19.90 -41.61
N ALA A 878 32.65 -18.79 -42.35
CA ALA A 878 33.71 -18.34 -43.27
C ALA A 878 34.98 -17.94 -42.52
N GLY A 879 36.14 -18.35 -43.03
CA GLY A 879 37.43 -18.06 -42.42
C GLY A 879 37.78 -18.91 -41.19
N GLN A 880 37.11 -20.05 -40.97
CA GLN A 880 37.42 -20.96 -39.87
C GLN A 880 38.83 -21.57 -40.03
N ASP A 881 39.64 -21.51 -38.98
CA ASP A 881 40.96 -22.12 -38.94
C ASP A 881 40.88 -23.55 -38.38
N PHE A 882 41.41 -24.52 -39.11
CA PHE A 882 41.62 -25.92 -38.71
C PHE A 882 43.09 -26.35 -38.86
N ASN A 883 44.00 -25.42 -39.20
CA ASN A 883 45.41 -25.70 -39.46
C ASN A 883 46.27 -25.46 -38.21
N GLN A 884 45.84 -26.04 -37.08
CA GLN A 884 46.57 -25.91 -35.82
C GLN A 884 47.68 -26.95 -35.70
N LEU A 885 48.84 -26.50 -35.20
CA LEU A 885 50.03 -27.34 -35.03
C LEU A 885 49.75 -28.53 -34.10
N ASN A 886 49.84 -29.76 -34.64
CA ASN A 886 49.66 -31.04 -33.95
C ASN A 886 48.21 -31.36 -33.52
N VAL A 887 47.21 -30.77 -34.18
CA VAL A 887 45.80 -31.19 -34.06
C VAL A 887 45.38 -31.81 -35.40
N ASP A 888 44.74 -32.97 -35.34
CA ASP A 888 44.21 -33.72 -36.50
C ASP A 888 42.72 -33.93 -36.26
N HIS A 889 41.88 -33.33 -37.10
CA HIS A 889 40.43 -33.36 -36.96
C HIS A 889 39.82 -34.36 -37.95
N ASP A 890 38.87 -35.19 -37.51
CA ASP A 890 38.18 -36.10 -38.42
C ASP A 890 37.07 -35.38 -39.20
N PHE A 891 37.32 -35.14 -40.49
CA PHE A 891 36.36 -34.52 -41.42
C PHE A 891 35.61 -35.55 -42.29
N SER A 892 35.63 -36.85 -41.93
CA SER A 892 34.98 -37.92 -42.69
C SER A 892 33.45 -37.93 -42.62
N GLY A 893 32.85 -37.07 -41.79
CA GLY A 893 31.40 -36.87 -41.71
C GLY A 893 30.77 -36.51 -43.06
N LYS A 894 29.60 -37.06 -43.34
CA LYS A 894 28.84 -36.76 -44.57
C LYS A 894 28.22 -35.37 -44.50
N ALA A 895 28.06 -34.73 -45.66
CA ALA A 895 27.34 -33.45 -45.80
C ALA A 895 27.87 -32.28 -44.93
N MET A 896 29.14 -32.34 -44.52
CA MET A 896 29.82 -31.25 -43.82
C MET A 896 29.97 -30.03 -44.76
N LYS A 897 29.67 -28.82 -44.26
CA LYS A 897 29.82 -27.57 -45.01
C LYS A 897 30.87 -26.67 -44.39
N TYR A 898 31.76 -26.14 -45.22
CA TYR A 898 32.85 -25.27 -44.79
C TYR A 898 32.73 -23.90 -45.46
N GLY A 899 32.74 -22.84 -44.66
CA GLY A 899 32.67 -21.48 -45.14
C GLY A 899 33.88 -21.10 -46.01
N THR A 900 33.69 -20.07 -46.84
CA THR A 900 34.76 -19.58 -47.73
C THR A 900 35.99 -19.15 -46.93
N GLY A 901 37.18 -19.52 -47.41
CA GLY A 901 38.44 -19.15 -46.76
C GLY A 901 38.79 -19.96 -45.50
N SER A 902 38.13 -21.09 -45.24
CA SER A 902 38.56 -22.01 -44.17
C SER A 902 39.97 -22.56 -44.44
N ASP A 903 40.82 -22.62 -43.41
CA ASP A 903 42.21 -23.11 -43.50
C ASP A 903 42.31 -24.53 -42.93
N PHE A 904 43.02 -25.44 -43.62
CA PHE A 904 43.13 -26.86 -43.26
C PHE A 904 44.60 -27.30 -43.28
N ALA A 905 44.95 -28.25 -42.42
CA ALA A 905 46.27 -28.86 -42.43
C ALA A 905 46.52 -29.65 -43.74
N THR A 906 47.79 -29.97 -44.01
CA THR A 906 48.14 -30.77 -45.18
C THR A 906 47.75 -32.23 -44.99
N ALA A 907 47.07 -32.82 -45.98
CA ALA A 907 46.67 -34.24 -46.04
C ALA A 907 45.42 -34.65 -45.22
N GLU A 908 44.49 -33.71 -45.02
CA GLU A 908 43.16 -34.00 -44.46
C GLU A 908 42.32 -34.93 -45.32
N THR A 909 41.50 -35.77 -44.68
CA THR A 909 40.54 -36.67 -45.33
C THR A 909 39.12 -36.19 -45.12
N PHE A 910 38.41 -35.90 -46.21
CA PHE A 910 37.03 -35.40 -46.19
C PHE A 910 36.03 -36.50 -46.55
N GLY A 911 34.86 -36.46 -45.91
CA GLY A 911 33.73 -37.35 -46.17
C GLY A 911 33.03 -37.10 -47.51
N GLU A 912 31.91 -37.80 -47.73
CA GLU A 912 31.06 -37.58 -48.89
C GLU A 912 30.49 -36.15 -48.88
N ALA A 913 30.69 -35.42 -49.99
CA ALA A 913 30.23 -34.05 -50.15
C ALA A 913 28.69 -33.96 -50.08
N GLY A 914 28.20 -32.93 -49.37
CA GLY A 914 26.79 -32.52 -49.37
C GLY A 914 26.47 -31.51 -50.46
#